data_AF-A0A3E2H0E4-F1
#
_entry.id   AF-A0A3E2H0E4-F1
#
_cell.length_a   1.000
_cell.length_b   1.000
_cell.length_c   1.000
_cell.angle_alpha   90.00
_cell.angle_beta   90.00
_cell.angle_gamma   90.00
#
_symmetry.space_group_name_H-M   'P 1'
#
loop_
_entity.id
_entity.type
_entity.pdbx_description
1 polymer ?
#
loop_
_entity_poly.entity_id
_entity_poly.type
_entity_poly.pdbx_seq_one_letter_code
_entity_poly.pdbx_strand_id
1 'polypeptide(L)'
;MTTKKDRPSRLKRPVNPSPALINVLNDAAEDRVPYKKIKLGRQSLGLVETPKWVTTSLINSLYSESVTAKLWKVASQGIGKSEPPNLYPEYTEPGRFMIAPWAKKAWDLERDPRAYSSLLVAGNSLACRFNERVGSLRSWDVCITKRYSFTDPSKDFLVIIDNMMNLDMLFWVAKETANHRLYEIAVAHAKTTQRHHIRSDNSTFHVVNYDTVTGQPKDTFTNQGYNDSSCWSRGQAWGILGFVQTFHWTGDESFLETACSLADFFITHLPDDKVPSWDFSVPVTETTPRDTSAAMIAACGMLSIHNVMRLKSSQKINLDDGSEENYYLTTSLQMVQATLTKYLNRPALRLHISESETLLPTWHDHSSVSHPEAQQPGTVTSLADIQMNGTHSEHISGDTILSGATINNYEYAPRRWADHGFTRVLRLQAIPEFQGETERYFTGIVNGIKADSGTPNITTHTFSYVSKFAQLVDVANYCARMQNQWSIIWLYAFAALWTTTPSYGLGHGSSSGNTPQMGWDTWNAYKAVYNVSIIESTVKLFEDLGLKAAGYEYIILDDGWSAMTRTADGYLQANSTTFPDGMKALVDYVHSHGLKLGLYGDSGTMTCEFRPGSWGYEQRDTLTLASWEVDYWKYDNCGGFAAMVDSPEVRFGVMNDALLLSGREIVYAVCEWGYQFPWHWGGNIGHSYRMSGDITGTFNNETGCACKTAYCLNTGYTGCSVTTIIRKMREISQYQSPGHFADMDMLEIGNTNMTLYQQQTHFAFWSALKSPLIIGADINSLSKESISILTNREIIGINQDPLGTAVNYIGSASIEDSVQVWAGRLQDGNVVLLFNEKSYAQNAALSFNNLGLGIPTPRNVRELWSGKNWSKVSKVNIVLEPYQTLVFKLQ
;
A
#
# COMPACT_ATOMS: atom_id res chain seq x y z
N MET A 1 -2.98 -39.51 -57.87
CA MET A 1 -4.25 -38.78 -57.66
C MET A 1 -4.22 -38.30 -56.20
N THR A 2 -3.79 -37.08 -55.87
CA THR A 2 -4.52 -35.77 -55.99
C THR A 2 -5.75 -35.71 -55.08
N THR A 3 -5.93 -34.75 -54.16
CA THR A 3 -5.12 -33.55 -53.84
C THR A 3 -5.54 -32.94 -52.48
N LYS A 4 -4.61 -32.20 -51.84
CA LYS A 4 -4.80 -31.02 -50.96
C LYS A 4 -5.84 -31.05 -49.82
N LYS A 5 -5.34 -30.79 -48.60
CA LYS A 5 -6.05 -30.00 -47.59
C LYS A 5 -6.25 -28.58 -48.13
N ASP A 6 -7.48 -28.10 -48.21
CA ASP A 6 -7.79 -26.69 -48.50
C ASP A 6 -8.38 -25.96 -47.29
N ARG A 7 -8.10 -24.66 -47.23
CA ARG A 7 -8.42 -23.75 -46.10
C ARG A 7 -9.87 -23.25 -46.18
N PRO A 8 -10.57 -23.07 -45.05
CA PRO A 8 -11.67 -22.12 -44.96
C PRO A 8 -11.14 -20.68 -44.94
N SER A 9 -11.40 -19.96 -46.03
CA SER A 9 -11.60 -18.50 -46.16
C SER A 9 -11.03 -17.53 -45.11
N ARG A 10 -10.23 -16.57 -45.61
CA ARG A 10 -10.01 -15.25 -44.98
C ARG A 10 -11.33 -14.63 -44.50
N LEU A 11 -11.43 -14.29 -43.21
CA LEU A 11 -12.38 -13.27 -42.77
C LEU A 11 -12.02 -11.94 -43.45
N LYS A 12 -13.06 -11.21 -43.89
CA LYS A 12 -12.90 -9.96 -44.65
C LYS A 12 -12.24 -8.91 -43.76
N ARG A 13 -11.45 -8.00 -44.37
CA ARG A 13 -11.01 -6.76 -43.69
C ARG A 13 -12.24 -6.09 -43.07
N PRO A 14 -12.19 -5.59 -41.82
CA PRO A 14 -13.21 -4.67 -41.35
C PRO A 14 -13.29 -3.50 -42.34
N VAL A 15 -14.51 -3.15 -42.71
CA VAL A 15 -14.79 -2.02 -43.61
C VAL A 15 -14.26 -0.77 -42.93
N ASN A 16 -13.47 0.05 -43.63
CA ASN A 16 -13.05 1.36 -43.10
C ASN A 16 -14.31 2.11 -42.63
N PRO A 17 -14.38 2.58 -41.37
CA PRO A 17 -15.49 3.42 -40.96
C PRO A 17 -15.54 4.66 -41.87
N SER A 18 -16.75 5.13 -42.16
CA SER A 18 -16.95 6.19 -43.14
C SER A 18 -16.20 7.48 -42.73
N PRO A 19 -15.89 8.39 -43.67
CA PRO A 19 -15.20 9.64 -43.36
C PRO A 19 -15.86 10.48 -42.25
N ALA A 20 -17.16 10.28 -41.98
CA ALA A 20 -17.85 10.91 -40.86
C ALA A 20 -17.32 10.50 -39.47
N LEU A 21 -16.78 9.28 -39.30
CA LEU A 21 -16.22 8.83 -38.01
C LEU A 21 -14.79 9.33 -37.78
N ILE A 22 -14.05 9.62 -38.85
CA ILE A 22 -12.68 10.17 -38.77
C ILE A 22 -12.72 11.66 -38.42
N ASN A 23 -13.74 12.40 -38.87
CA ASN A 23 -13.92 13.79 -38.47
C ASN A 23 -14.33 13.92 -37.00
N VAL A 24 -15.21 13.05 -36.48
CA VAL A 24 -15.57 13.04 -35.04
C VAL A 24 -14.36 12.78 -34.13
N LEU A 25 -13.38 11.99 -34.59
CA LEU A 25 -12.16 11.71 -33.83
C LEU A 25 -11.08 12.80 -33.97
N ASN A 26 -11.14 13.63 -35.02
CA ASN A 26 -10.25 14.80 -35.15
C ASN A 26 -10.84 16.04 -34.46
N ASP A 27 -12.15 16.25 -34.51
CA ASP A 27 -12.82 17.32 -33.76
C ASP A 27 -12.66 17.07 -32.24
N ALA A 28 -12.72 15.80 -31.77
CA ALA A 28 -12.41 15.42 -30.40
C ALA A 28 -10.91 15.49 -30.01
N ALA A 29 -10.02 15.76 -30.97
CA ALA A 29 -8.58 15.95 -30.72
C ALA A 29 -8.19 17.45 -30.63
N GLU A 30 -8.97 18.35 -31.23
CA GLU A 30 -8.78 19.80 -31.09
C GLU A 30 -9.66 20.43 -30.00
N ASP A 31 -10.89 19.92 -29.78
CA ASP A 31 -11.66 20.25 -28.58
C ASP A 31 -11.08 19.50 -27.36
N ARG A 32 -10.04 20.12 -26.79
CA ARG A 32 -9.72 20.00 -25.37
C ARG A 32 -10.96 20.38 -24.57
N VAL A 33 -11.86 19.42 -24.31
CA VAL A 33 -12.85 19.53 -23.24
C VAL A 33 -12.02 19.87 -22.00
N PRO A 34 -12.10 21.09 -21.47
CA PRO A 34 -11.27 21.42 -20.36
C PRO A 34 -11.72 20.51 -19.22
N TYR A 35 -10.76 19.94 -18.49
CA TYR A 35 -10.91 20.07 -17.05
C TYR A 35 -11.16 21.56 -16.82
N LYS A 36 -12.43 21.94 -16.64
CA LYS A 36 -12.74 23.12 -15.86
C LYS A 36 -11.99 22.83 -14.56
N LYS A 37 -10.85 23.50 -14.41
CA LYS A 37 -10.51 24.11 -13.14
C LYS A 37 -11.76 24.90 -12.78
N ILE A 38 -12.68 24.21 -12.10
CA ILE A 38 -13.53 24.83 -11.11
C ILE A 38 -12.49 25.42 -10.18
N LYS A 39 -12.16 26.69 -10.42
CA LYS A 39 -11.79 27.58 -9.35
C LYS A 39 -13.00 27.51 -8.41
N LEU A 40 -12.95 26.56 -7.48
CA LEU A 40 -13.25 26.86 -6.11
C LEU A 40 -12.33 28.04 -5.79
N GLY A 41 -12.82 29.23 -6.10
CA GLY A 41 -12.14 30.44 -5.73
C GLY A 41 -11.97 30.36 -4.22
N ARG A 42 -10.89 30.95 -3.71
CA ARG A 42 -10.89 31.41 -2.33
C ARG A 42 -11.85 32.60 -2.18
N GLN A 43 -13.12 32.39 -2.51
CA GLN A 43 -14.19 33.04 -1.78
C GLN A 43 -14.28 32.25 -0.48
N SER A 44 -13.87 32.90 0.61
CA SER A 44 -14.27 32.49 1.95
C SER A 44 -15.76 32.17 1.94
N LEU A 45 -16.12 30.93 2.29
CA LEU A 45 -17.50 30.61 2.68
C LEU A 45 -17.87 31.60 3.78
N GLY A 46 -18.75 32.54 3.45
CA GLY A 46 -19.22 33.54 4.40
C GLY A 46 -19.96 32.79 5.49
N LEU A 47 -19.43 32.88 6.72
CA LEU A 47 -19.99 32.24 7.91
C LEU A 47 -21.50 32.45 7.95
N VAL A 48 -22.25 31.35 7.99
CA VAL A 48 -23.69 31.38 8.27
C VAL A 48 -23.83 31.74 9.74
N GLU A 49 -24.54 32.82 10.05
CA GLU A 49 -25.03 33.02 11.43
C GLU A 49 -26.06 31.93 11.70
N THR A 50 -25.78 31.04 12.67
CA THR A 50 -26.70 29.94 12.98
C THR A 50 -28.01 30.53 13.53
N PRO A 51 -29.18 29.94 13.22
CA PRO A 51 -30.46 30.53 13.60
C PRO A 51 -30.56 30.70 15.11
N LYS A 52 -31.00 31.88 15.58
CA LYS A 52 -31.09 32.22 17.02
C LYS A 52 -31.94 31.26 17.87
N TRP A 53 -32.72 30.39 17.23
CA TRP A 53 -33.55 29.35 17.85
C TRP A 53 -32.90 27.96 17.92
N VAL A 54 -31.75 27.74 17.26
CA VAL A 54 -30.85 26.62 17.59
C VAL A 54 -30.26 26.94 18.95
N THR A 55 -31.01 26.59 19.98
CA THR A 55 -30.69 27.03 21.33
C THR A 55 -29.29 26.58 21.72
N THR A 56 -28.56 27.46 22.37
CA THR A 56 -27.27 27.21 22.99
C THR A 56 -27.24 25.90 23.82
N SER A 57 -28.39 25.53 24.39
CA SER A 57 -28.65 24.27 25.08
C SER A 57 -28.37 23.02 24.24
N LEU A 58 -28.67 23.03 22.93
CA LEU A 58 -28.53 21.88 22.04
C LEU A 58 -27.06 21.57 21.74
N ILE A 59 -26.28 22.60 21.40
CA ILE A 59 -24.82 22.52 21.22
C ILE A 59 -24.17 22.06 22.54
N ASN A 60 -24.54 22.68 23.67
CA ASN A 60 -24.04 22.29 24.99
C ASN A 60 -24.41 20.84 25.38
N SER A 61 -25.51 20.29 24.86
CA SER A 61 -25.89 18.89 25.08
C SER A 61 -25.04 17.92 24.25
N LEU A 62 -24.82 18.24 22.97
CA LEU A 62 -23.97 17.47 22.04
C LEU A 62 -22.51 17.40 22.50
N TYR A 63 -21.97 18.49 23.04
CA TYR A 63 -20.60 18.59 23.55
C TYR A 63 -20.50 18.44 25.08
N SER A 64 -21.55 17.94 25.73
CA SER A 64 -21.56 17.76 27.19
C SER A 64 -20.42 16.81 27.66
N GLU A 65 -19.94 17.01 28.89
CA GLU A 65 -18.96 16.12 29.52
C GLU A 65 -19.39 14.64 29.48
N SER A 66 -20.70 14.41 29.52
CA SER A 66 -21.32 13.08 29.44
C SER A 66 -21.13 12.39 28.08
N VAL A 67 -21.25 13.14 26.97
CA VAL A 67 -21.00 12.62 25.61
C VAL A 67 -19.51 12.43 25.40
N THR A 68 -18.71 13.39 25.85
CA THR A 68 -17.24 13.33 25.83
C THR A 68 -16.72 12.11 26.60
N ALA A 69 -17.23 11.83 27.81
CA ALA A 69 -16.84 10.67 28.61
C ALA A 69 -17.24 9.33 27.96
N LYS A 70 -18.39 9.26 27.27
CA LYS A 70 -18.77 8.07 26.48
C LYS A 70 -17.84 7.82 25.31
N LEU A 71 -17.46 8.87 24.57
CA LEU A 71 -16.44 8.78 23.51
C LEU A 71 -15.09 8.30 24.06
N TRP A 72 -14.66 8.85 25.21
CA TRP A 72 -13.43 8.41 25.89
C TRP A 72 -13.50 6.97 26.40
N LYS A 73 -14.65 6.48 26.89
CA LYS A 73 -14.83 5.07 27.30
C LYS A 73 -14.70 4.09 26.13
N VAL A 74 -15.21 4.44 24.96
CA VAL A 74 -15.05 3.62 23.74
C VAL A 74 -13.61 3.69 23.22
N ALA A 75 -12.98 4.86 23.24
CA ALA A 75 -11.58 5.03 22.84
C ALA A 75 -10.61 4.31 23.78
N SER A 76 -10.83 4.38 25.10
CA SER A 76 -9.91 3.82 26.11
C SER A 76 -9.78 2.30 26.07
N GLN A 77 -10.76 1.58 25.50
CA GLN A 77 -10.66 0.15 25.21
C GLN A 77 -9.56 -0.20 24.18
N GLY A 78 -9.03 0.79 23.46
CA GLY A 78 -7.83 0.69 22.62
C GLY A 78 -6.58 1.36 23.20
N ILE A 79 -6.71 2.28 24.16
CA ILE A 79 -5.58 3.00 24.75
C ILE A 79 -4.84 2.07 25.72
N GLY A 80 -3.56 1.82 25.46
CA GLY A 80 -2.74 0.89 26.23
C GLY A 80 -2.55 -0.50 25.59
N LYS A 81 -3.09 -0.74 24.39
CA LYS A 81 -2.72 -1.91 23.58
C LYS A 81 -1.48 -1.57 22.74
N SER A 82 -0.52 -2.50 22.69
CA SER A 82 0.76 -2.34 21.98
C SER A 82 0.63 -2.41 20.46
N GLU A 83 -0.52 -2.84 19.95
CA GLU A 83 -0.89 -2.81 18.54
C GLU A 83 -2.31 -2.25 18.41
N PRO A 84 -2.67 -1.60 17.27
CA PRO A 84 -4.06 -1.32 16.96
C PRO A 84 -4.89 -2.63 16.91
N PRO A 85 -6.22 -2.59 17.04
CA PRO A 85 -7.01 -3.81 17.19
C PRO A 85 -7.02 -4.69 15.92
N ASN A 86 -6.13 -5.68 15.83
CA ASN A 86 -6.10 -6.64 14.71
C ASN A 86 -7.31 -7.59 14.68
N LEU A 87 -8.03 -7.72 15.79
CA LEU A 87 -9.29 -8.45 15.91
C LEU A 87 -10.43 -7.51 16.30
N TYR A 88 -10.96 -6.79 15.31
CA TYR A 88 -12.32 -6.27 15.39
C TYR A 88 -13.30 -7.42 15.09
N PRO A 89 -14.24 -7.79 15.99
CA PRO A 89 -15.11 -8.95 15.80
C PRO A 89 -16.14 -8.71 14.67
N GLU A 90 -15.98 -9.41 13.54
CA GLU A 90 -16.81 -9.35 12.30
C GLU A 90 -16.49 -8.23 11.27
N TYR A 91 -15.35 -7.52 11.31
CA TYR A 91 -15.16 -6.29 10.50
C TYR A 91 -14.31 -6.41 9.22
N THR A 92 -14.03 -7.62 8.75
CA THR A 92 -13.41 -7.88 7.44
C THR A 92 -14.41 -8.33 6.37
N GLU A 93 -15.71 -8.40 6.68
CA GLU A 93 -16.73 -8.55 5.65
C GLU A 93 -16.88 -7.25 4.84
N PRO A 94 -16.76 -7.30 3.51
CA PRO A 94 -16.89 -6.11 2.66
C PRO A 94 -18.30 -5.52 2.75
N GLY A 95 -18.37 -4.23 3.07
CA GLY A 95 -19.63 -3.49 3.22
C GLY A 95 -19.80 -2.73 4.55
N ARG A 96 -18.83 -2.74 5.47
CA ARG A 96 -18.92 -2.00 6.75
C ARG A 96 -18.31 -0.58 6.65
N PHE A 97 -19.16 0.43 6.82
CA PHE A 97 -18.94 1.88 6.55
C PHE A 97 -17.88 2.63 7.39
N MET A 98 -17.03 1.94 8.16
CA MET A 98 -16.29 2.58 9.26
C MET A 98 -14.87 3.07 8.90
N ILE A 99 -14.29 2.69 7.75
CA ILE A 99 -12.91 3.06 7.41
C ILE A 99 -12.82 4.54 6.99
N ALA A 100 -13.65 4.96 6.02
CA ALA A 100 -13.55 6.28 5.43
C ALA A 100 -13.69 7.47 6.41
N PRO A 101 -14.62 7.48 7.38
CA PRO A 101 -14.87 8.66 8.22
C PRO A 101 -13.69 9.10 9.09
N TRP A 102 -12.91 8.17 9.65
CA TRP A 102 -11.72 8.52 10.43
C TRP A 102 -10.52 8.75 9.52
N ALA A 103 -10.32 7.87 8.53
CA ALA A 103 -9.10 7.89 7.72
C ALA A 103 -9.04 9.12 6.80
N LYS A 104 -10.17 9.51 6.18
CA LYS A 104 -10.21 10.74 5.36
C LYS A 104 -9.84 11.95 6.21
N LYS A 105 -10.34 12.04 7.44
CA LYS A 105 -10.08 13.19 8.31
C LYS A 105 -8.63 13.23 8.79
N ALA A 106 -8.03 12.09 9.10
CA ALA A 106 -6.60 12.00 9.44
C ALA A 106 -5.71 12.41 8.25
N TRP A 107 -6.08 12.06 7.02
CA TRP A 107 -5.40 12.58 5.82
C TRP A 107 -5.62 14.08 5.60
N ASP A 108 -6.87 14.55 5.69
CA ASP A 108 -7.21 15.94 5.38
C ASP A 108 -6.63 16.94 6.40
N LEU A 109 -6.55 16.56 7.68
CA LEU A 109 -5.97 17.38 8.75
C LEU A 109 -4.45 17.26 8.85
N GLU A 110 -3.94 16.02 8.89
CA GLU A 110 -2.58 15.70 9.35
C GLU A 110 -1.72 15.01 8.28
N ARG A 111 -2.32 14.67 7.12
CA ARG A 111 -1.69 13.89 6.04
C ARG A 111 -1.12 12.55 6.52
N ASP A 112 -1.79 11.90 7.48
CA ASP A 112 -1.35 10.61 8.02
C ASP A 112 -1.24 9.53 6.90
N PRO A 113 -0.05 9.00 6.60
CA PRO A 113 0.16 8.04 5.52
C PRO A 113 -0.50 6.68 5.80
N ARG A 114 -0.72 6.31 7.07
CA ARG A 114 -1.44 5.08 7.45
C ARG A 114 -2.92 5.19 7.11
N ALA A 115 -3.49 6.38 7.32
CA ALA A 115 -4.85 6.69 6.94
C ALA A 115 -5.02 6.73 5.41
N TYR A 116 -4.04 7.31 4.70
CA TYR A 116 -3.98 7.27 3.23
C TYR A 116 -3.96 5.83 2.69
N SER A 117 -3.06 4.98 3.18
CA SER A 117 -2.99 3.56 2.78
C SER A 117 -4.29 2.81 3.12
N SER A 118 -4.86 3.03 4.32
CA SER A 118 -6.14 2.41 4.71
C SER A 118 -7.28 2.71 3.73
N LEU A 119 -7.32 3.92 3.17
CA LEU A 119 -8.29 4.31 2.15
C LEU A 119 -7.99 3.65 0.79
N LEU A 120 -6.73 3.63 0.36
CA LEU A 120 -6.29 2.97 -0.87
C LEU A 120 -6.65 1.47 -0.88
N VAL A 121 -6.29 0.75 0.19
CA VAL A 121 -6.54 -0.70 0.31
C VAL A 121 -8.04 -0.98 0.36
N ALA A 122 -8.79 -0.24 1.18
CA ALA A 122 -10.24 -0.41 1.27
C ALA A 122 -10.97 -0.07 -0.04
N GLY A 123 -10.52 0.96 -0.76
CA GLY A 123 -11.06 1.35 -2.06
C GLY A 123 -10.86 0.26 -3.13
N ASN A 124 -9.63 -0.23 -3.29
CA ASN A 124 -9.33 -1.26 -4.28
C ASN A 124 -9.98 -2.61 -3.92
N SER A 125 -9.96 -3.02 -2.64
CA SER A 125 -10.62 -4.25 -2.17
C SER A 125 -12.13 -4.24 -2.40
N LEU A 126 -12.80 -3.10 -2.15
CA LEU A 126 -14.22 -2.93 -2.48
C LEU A 126 -14.47 -3.00 -3.99
N ALA A 127 -13.62 -2.39 -4.81
CA ALA A 127 -13.76 -2.39 -6.27
C ALA A 127 -13.68 -3.80 -6.89
N CYS A 128 -12.93 -4.73 -6.28
CA CYS A 128 -12.90 -6.14 -6.69
C CYS A 128 -14.27 -6.85 -6.60
N ARG A 129 -15.26 -6.28 -5.91
CA ARG A 129 -16.64 -6.79 -5.83
C ARG A 129 -17.58 -6.20 -6.88
N PHE A 130 -17.06 -5.40 -7.80
CA PHE A 130 -17.82 -4.86 -8.93
C PHE A 130 -18.04 -5.93 -10.00
N ASN A 131 -19.26 -6.02 -10.51
CA ASN A 131 -19.57 -6.82 -11.69
C ASN A 131 -20.01 -5.91 -12.83
N GLU A 132 -19.26 -5.89 -13.93
CA GLU A 132 -19.53 -5.00 -15.08
C GLU A 132 -20.90 -5.23 -15.74
N ARG A 133 -21.40 -6.47 -15.73
CA ARG A 133 -22.67 -6.82 -16.38
C ARG A 133 -23.87 -6.38 -15.56
N VAL A 134 -23.79 -6.50 -14.23
CA VAL A 134 -24.80 -5.96 -13.31
C VAL A 134 -24.67 -4.44 -13.20
N GLY A 135 -23.44 -3.91 -13.27
CA GLY A 135 -23.15 -2.50 -13.04
C GLY A 135 -23.19 -2.10 -11.56
N SER A 136 -22.96 -3.03 -10.64
CA SER A 136 -23.02 -2.80 -9.18
C SER A 136 -21.91 -3.54 -8.41
N LEU A 137 -21.76 -3.15 -7.15
CA LEU A 137 -20.87 -3.76 -6.15
C LEU A 137 -21.69 -4.76 -5.34
N ARG A 138 -21.20 -6.00 -5.18
CA ARG A 138 -21.88 -7.02 -4.37
C ARG A 138 -21.83 -6.69 -2.89
N SER A 139 -22.97 -6.70 -2.22
CA SER A 139 -23.06 -6.61 -0.75
C SER A 139 -22.71 -7.95 -0.12
N TRP A 140 -23.50 -9.00 -0.39
CA TRP A 140 -23.37 -10.30 0.30
C TRP A 140 -23.06 -11.43 -0.70
N ASP A 141 -22.15 -12.33 -0.32
CA ASP A 141 -21.90 -13.58 -1.06
C ASP A 141 -22.83 -14.72 -0.61
N VAL A 142 -23.28 -14.67 0.65
CA VAL A 142 -24.24 -15.61 1.25
C VAL A 142 -25.22 -14.82 2.11
N CYS A 143 -26.51 -15.13 2.02
CA CYS A 143 -27.55 -14.58 2.87
C CYS A 143 -28.59 -15.67 3.18
N ILE A 144 -28.58 -16.16 4.42
CA ILE A 144 -29.52 -17.19 4.90
C ILE A 144 -30.42 -16.57 5.96
N THR A 145 -31.72 -16.63 5.72
CA THR A 145 -32.76 -16.15 6.62
C THR A 145 -33.81 -17.24 6.84
N LYS A 146 -34.81 -16.98 7.69
CA LYS A 146 -35.96 -17.88 7.83
C LYS A 146 -36.87 -17.94 6.59
N ARG A 147 -36.68 -17.03 5.62
CA ARG A 147 -37.57 -16.87 4.44
C ARG A 147 -36.92 -17.30 3.13
N TYR A 148 -35.61 -17.12 2.99
CA TYR A 148 -34.83 -17.45 1.80
C TYR A 148 -33.39 -17.82 2.17
N SER A 149 -32.72 -18.54 1.27
CA SER A 149 -31.34 -18.99 1.45
C SER A 149 -30.57 -18.83 0.15
N PHE A 150 -29.85 -17.71 0.03
CA PHE A 150 -28.93 -17.45 -1.06
C PHE A 150 -27.54 -17.90 -0.63
N THR A 151 -27.01 -18.96 -1.26
CA THR A 151 -25.71 -19.55 -0.91
C THR A 151 -24.78 -19.71 -2.12
N ASP A 152 -25.24 -19.34 -3.31
CA ASP A 152 -24.48 -19.49 -4.55
C ASP A 152 -24.23 -18.12 -5.22
N PRO A 153 -23.10 -17.46 -4.91
CA PRO A 153 -22.72 -16.18 -5.51
C PRO A 153 -22.46 -16.25 -7.02
N SER A 154 -22.53 -17.42 -7.67
CA SER A 154 -22.52 -17.52 -9.14
C SER A 154 -23.91 -17.31 -9.76
N LYS A 155 -25.00 -17.41 -8.99
CA LYS A 155 -26.40 -17.30 -9.45
C LYS A 155 -27.15 -16.09 -8.91
N ASP A 156 -26.75 -15.60 -7.75
CA ASP A 156 -27.41 -14.52 -7.01
C ASP A 156 -26.41 -13.40 -6.74
N PHE A 157 -26.75 -12.18 -7.12
CA PHE A 157 -25.92 -10.99 -6.92
C PHE A 157 -26.69 -9.99 -6.06
N LEU A 158 -26.52 -10.12 -4.75
CA LEU A 158 -27.26 -9.33 -3.76
C LEU A 158 -26.62 -7.95 -3.57
N VAL A 159 -27.41 -6.89 -3.76
CA VAL A 159 -27.01 -5.49 -3.57
C VAL A 159 -27.99 -4.80 -2.64
N ILE A 160 -27.49 -4.15 -1.60
CA ILE A 160 -28.31 -3.33 -0.68
C ILE A 160 -28.12 -1.83 -0.89
N ILE A 161 -29.15 -1.06 -0.61
CA ILE A 161 -29.14 0.42 -0.72
C ILE A 161 -28.03 1.06 0.12
N ASP A 162 -27.66 0.45 1.26
CA ASP A 162 -26.59 0.92 2.14
C ASP A 162 -25.23 1.03 1.42
N ASN A 163 -24.99 0.27 0.33
CA ASN A 163 -23.76 0.36 -0.45
C ASN A 163 -23.50 1.78 -1.00
N MET A 164 -24.54 2.61 -1.15
CA MET A 164 -24.40 4.02 -1.52
C MET A 164 -23.44 4.79 -0.61
N MET A 165 -23.36 4.45 0.69
CA MET A 165 -22.45 5.08 1.64
C MET A 165 -20.98 4.69 1.46
N ASN A 166 -20.69 3.63 0.70
CA ASN A 166 -19.31 3.23 0.39
C ASN A 166 -18.75 3.98 -0.84
N LEU A 167 -19.60 4.59 -1.67
CA LEU A 167 -19.18 5.23 -2.93
C LEU A 167 -18.33 6.48 -2.69
N ASP A 168 -18.63 7.24 -1.63
CA ASP A 168 -17.83 8.39 -1.21
C ASP A 168 -16.35 8.02 -0.97
N MET A 169 -16.07 6.81 -0.49
CA MET A 169 -14.68 6.31 -0.37
C MET A 169 -14.06 6.07 -1.75
N LEU A 170 -14.77 5.39 -2.65
CA LEU A 170 -14.27 5.10 -4.01
C LEU A 170 -13.99 6.37 -4.82
N PHE A 171 -14.90 7.37 -4.77
CA PHE A 171 -14.69 8.65 -5.44
C PHE A 171 -13.48 9.41 -4.89
N TRP A 172 -13.29 9.41 -3.58
CA TRP A 172 -12.14 10.03 -2.95
C TRP A 172 -10.83 9.33 -3.35
N VAL A 173 -10.79 7.99 -3.34
CA VAL A 173 -9.60 7.23 -3.74
C VAL A 173 -9.29 7.47 -5.22
N ALA A 174 -10.32 7.46 -6.08
CA ALA A 174 -10.19 7.77 -7.50
C ALA A 174 -9.60 9.18 -7.73
N LYS A 175 -10.03 10.17 -6.95
CA LYS A 175 -9.48 11.54 -6.99
C LYS A 175 -8.02 11.60 -6.58
N GLU A 176 -7.65 11.03 -5.42
CA GLU A 176 -6.28 11.16 -4.90
C GLU A 176 -5.26 10.33 -5.73
N THR A 177 -5.70 9.24 -6.37
CA THR A 177 -4.85 8.38 -7.22
C THR A 177 -4.93 8.66 -8.72
N ALA A 178 -5.81 9.58 -9.16
CA ALA A 178 -6.21 9.72 -10.56
C ALA A 178 -6.70 8.42 -11.22
N ASN A 179 -7.24 7.47 -10.45
CA ASN A 179 -7.73 6.19 -10.96
C ASN A 179 -9.16 6.33 -11.52
N HIS A 180 -9.26 6.54 -12.84
CA HIS A 180 -10.53 6.67 -13.56
C HIS A 180 -11.45 5.46 -13.40
N ARG A 181 -10.90 4.24 -13.28
CA ARG A 181 -11.70 3.02 -13.17
C ARG A 181 -12.47 2.94 -11.85
N LEU A 182 -11.88 3.39 -10.74
CA LEU A 182 -12.58 3.48 -9.45
C LEU A 182 -13.73 4.49 -9.49
N TYR A 183 -13.57 5.59 -10.22
CA TYR A 183 -14.64 6.57 -10.47
C TYR A 183 -15.77 5.95 -11.30
N GLU A 184 -15.46 5.30 -12.42
CA GLU A 184 -16.45 4.61 -13.27
C GLU A 184 -17.26 3.56 -12.50
N ILE A 185 -16.61 2.76 -11.66
CA ILE A 185 -17.25 1.76 -10.78
C ILE A 185 -18.27 2.43 -9.84
N ALA A 186 -17.89 3.55 -9.22
CA ALA A 186 -18.77 4.27 -8.30
C ALA A 186 -19.97 4.91 -9.01
N VAL A 187 -19.77 5.53 -10.18
CA VAL A 187 -20.86 6.07 -11.00
C VAL A 187 -21.80 4.97 -11.50
N ALA A 188 -21.24 3.85 -12.00
CA ALA A 188 -22.03 2.72 -12.47
C ALA A 188 -22.91 2.16 -11.36
N HIS A 189 -22.34 1.94 -10.16
CA HIS A 189 -23.09 1.52 -8.98
C HIS A 189 -24.26 2.46 -8.71
N ALA A 190 -24.00 3.76 -8.57
CA ALA A 190 -25.04 4.75 -8.26
C ALA A 190 -26.15 4.76 -9.32
N LYS A 191 -25.81 4.70 -10.62
CA LYS A 191 -26.80 4.63 -11.72
C LYS A 191 -27.61 3.35 -11.71
N THR A 192 -27.03 2.22 -11.29
CA THR A 192 -27.76 0.94 -11.20
C THR A 192 -28.71 0.95 -10.01
N THR A 193 -28.24 1.41 -8.84
CA THR A 193 -29.07 1.58 -7.64
C THR A 193 -30.21 2.57 -7.87
N GLN A 194 -29.97 3.70 -8.54
CA GLN A 194 -30.99 4.67 -8.94
C GLN A 194 -32.11 4.06 -9.80
N ARG A 195 -31.79 3.10 -10.68
CA ARG A 195 -32.74 2.47 -11.60
C ARG A 195 -33.57 1.35 -10.99
N HIS A 196 -33.10 0.71 -9.92
CA HIS A 196 -33.64 -0.58 -9.47
C HIS A 196 -33.94 -0.67 -7.98
N HIS A 197 -33.30 0.14 -7.12
CA HIS A 197 -33.63 0.20 -5.69
C HIS A 197 -34.70 1.25 -5.36
N ILE A 198 -35.01 2.17 -6.28
CA ILE A 198 -36.00 3.23 -6.07
C ILE A 198 -37.36 2.80 -6.65
N ARG A 199 -38.42 2.87 -5.84
CA ARG A 199 -39.80 2.60 -6.26
C ARG A 199 -40.44 3.84 -6.90
N SER A 200 -41.53 3.63 -7.63
CA SER A 200 -42.29 4.70 -8.31
C SER A 200 -42.95 5.73 -7.37
N ASP A 201 -43.02 5.44 -6.07
CA ASP A 201 -43.50 6.34 -5.01
C ASP A 201 -42.35 7.06 -4.27
N ASN A 202 -41.12 6.95 -4.77
CA ASN A 202 -39.89 7.45 -4.15
C ASN A 202 -39.50 6.79 -2.82
N SER A 203 -40.05 5.61 -2.49
CA SER A 203 -39.51 4.77 -1.41
C SER A 203 -38.39 3.83 -1.91
N THR A 204 -37.51 3.37 -1.03
CA THR A 204 -36.44 2.41 -1.40
C THR A 204 -36.79 0.95 -1.08
N PHE A 205 -36.48 0.04 -2.00
CA PHE A 205 -36.19 -1.36 -1.68
C PHE A 205 -34.88 -1.46 -0.90
N HIS A 206 -34.82 -2.30 0.13
CA HIS A 206 -33.55 -2.54 0.84
C HIS A 206 -32.60 -3.40 0.00
N VAL A 207 -33.09 -4.51 -0.58
CA VAL A 207 -32.26 -5.48 -1.34
C VAL A 207 -32.81 -5.66 -2.76
N VAL A 208 -31.91 -5.69 -3.73
CA VAL A 208 -32.17 -6.17 -5.09
C VAL A 208 -31.22 -7.33 -5.38
N ASN A 209 -31.78 -8.47 -5.80
CA ASN A 209 -31.03 -9.62 -6.30
C ASN A 209 -30.95 -9.53 -7.82
N TYR A 210 -29.75 -9.51 -8.38
CA TYR A 210 -29.54 -9.50 -9.82
C TYR A 210 -29.13 -10.88 -10.34
N ASP A 211 -29.57 -11.21 -11.54
CA ASP A 211 -29.09 -12.36 -12.29
C ASP A 211 -27.70 -12.08 -12.86
N THR A 212 -26.74 -12.92 -12.51
CA THR A 212 -25.32 -12.78 -12.90
C THR A 212 -25.08 -12.96 -14.40
N VAL A 213 -26.00 -13.60 -15.13
CA VAL A 213 -25.87 -13.93 -16.55
C VAL A 213 -26.48 -12.84 -17.43
N THR A 214 -27.58 -12.21 -17.00
CA THR A 214 -28.30 -11.17 -17.75
C THR A 214 -28.04 -9.75 -17.24
N GLY A 215 -27.60 -9.61 -15.99
CA GLY A 215 -27.42 -8.32 -15.32
C GLY A 215 -28.73 -7.66 -14.85
N GLN A 216 -29.88 -8.32 -15.01
CA GLN A 216 -31.19 -7.76 -14.67
C GLN A 216 -31.64 -8.15 -13.25
N PRO A 217 -32.48 -7.34 -12.58
CA PRO A 217 -33.13 -7.73 -11.33
C PRO A 217 -33.96 -9.01 -11.48
N LYS A 218 -33.75 -9.96 -10.57
CA LYS A 218 -34.59 -11.15 -10.35
C LYS A 218 -35.68 -10.86 -9.33
N ASP A 219 -35.26 -10.36 -8.17
CA ASP A 219 -36.08 -10.19 -6.99
C ASP A 219 -35.78 -8.84 -6.32
N THR A 220 -36.80 -8.22 -5.72
CA THR A 220 -36.68 -7.01 -4.90
C THR A 220 -37.39 -7.27 -3.57
N PHE A 221 -36.69 -7.07 -2.44
CA PHE A 221 -37.20 -7.48 -1.12
C PHE A 221 -36.56 -6.72 0.04
N THR A 222 -37.12 -6.91 1.23
CA THR A 222 -36.72 -6.19 2.44
C THR A 222 -36.16 -7.13 3.51
N ASN A 223 -34.82 -7.18 3.62
CA ASN A 223 -34.15 -7.99 4.67
C ASN A 223 -34.18 -7.32 6.07
N GLN A 224 -34.17 -5.99 6.13
CA GLN A 224 -34.31 -5.16 7.33
C GLN A 224 -35.47 -4.19 7.03
N GLY A 225 -36.56 -4.26 7.79
CA GLY A 225 -37.83 -3.60 7.48
C GLY A 225 -39.05 -4.50 7.71
N TYR A 226 -40.26 -3.95 7.53
CA TYR A 226 -41.52 -4.58 7.93
C TYR A 226 -42.02 -5.62 6.91
N ASN A 227 -41.96 -5.32 5.62
CA ASN A 227 -42.21 -6.26 4.51
C ASN A 227 -41.59 -5.75 3.20
N ASP A 228 -41.68 -6.51 2.10
CA ASP A 228 -41.05 -6.14 0.82
C ASP A 228 -41.64 -4.90 0.15
N SER A 229 -42.90 -4.59 0.46
CA SER A 229 -43.61 -3.40 -0.02
C SER A 229 -43.48 -2.21 0.94
N SER A 230 -42.84 -2.38 2.10
CA SER A 230 -42.63 -1.29 3.06
C SER A 230 -41.33 -0.54 2.82
N CYS A 231 -41.21 0.62 3.46
CA CYS A 231 -40.02 1.45 3.42
C CYS A 231 -39.29 1.39 4.77
N TRP A 232 -38.16 0.68 4.78
CA TRP A 232 -37.23 0.69 5.88
C TRP A 232 -36.58 2.08 6.02
N SER A 233 -36.80 2.75 7.16
CA SER A 233 -36.52 4.18 7.28
C SER A 233 -35.02 4.50 7.16
N ARG A 234 -34.14 3.60 7.60
CA ARG A 234 -32.68 3.77 7.45
C ARG A 234 -32.20 3.56 6.01
N GLY A 235 -32.78 2.62 5.27
CA GLY A 235 -32.46 2.41 3.86
C GLY A 235 -32.80 3.64 3.02
N GLN A 236 -33.97 4.26 3.30
CA GLN A 236 -34.35 5.55 2.73
C GLN A 236 -33.32 6.64 3.07
N ALA A 237 -32.90 6.72 4.34
CA ALA A 237 -31.92 7.71 4.79
C ALA A 237 -30.53 7.55 4.11
N TRP A 238 -30.06 6.31 3.92
CA TRP A 238 -28.84 6.03 3.16
C TRP A 238 -28.94 6.44 1.70
N GLY A 239 -30.11 6.24 1.08
CA GLY A 239 -30.39 6.76 -0.26
C GLY A 239 -30.24 8.28 -0.32
N ILE A 240 -30.91 9.03 0.56
CA ILE A 240 -30.85 10.51 0.59
C ILE A 240 -29.39 10.99 0.66
N LEU A 241 -28.63 10.53 1.65
CA LEU A 241 -27.25 10.99 1.87
C LEU A 241 -26.29 10.50 0.76
N GLY A 242 -26.40 9.25 0.33
CA GLY A 242 -25.52 8.67 -0.67
C GLY A 242 -25.70 9.27 -2.08
N PHE A 243 -26.94 9.60 -2.48
CA PHE A 243 -27.18 10.25 -3.76
C PHE A 243 -26.71 11.71 -3.79
N VAL A 244 -26.93 12.51 -2.73
CA VAL A 244 -26.40 13.88 -2.69
C VAL A 244 -24.86 13.91 -2.61
N GLN A 245 -24.24 12.95 -1.91
CA GLN A 245 -22.79 12.74 -1.97
C GLN A 245 -22.32 12.38 -3.40
N THR A 246 -23.03 11.49 -4.09
CA THR A 246 -22.71 11.14 -5.49
C THR A 246 -22.83 12.36 -6.42
N PHE A 247 -23.84 13.22 -6.22
CA PHE A 247 -23.93 14.51 -6.92
C PHE A 247 -22.71 15.39 -6.67
N HIS A 248 -22.25 15.54 -5.42
CA HIS A 248 -21.05 16.34 -5.11
C HIS A 248 -19.77 15.85 -5.84
N TRP A 249 -19.65 14.54 -6.09
CA TRP A 249 -18.50 13.97 -6.79
C TRP A 249 -18.60 14.00 -8.32
N THR A 250 -19.82 14.01 -8.87
CA THR A 250 -20.07 13.83 -10.32
C THR A 250 -20.61 15.07 -11.03
N GLY A 251 -21.33 15.94 -10.33
CA GLY A 251 -22.11 17.03 -10.90
C GLY A 251 -23.36 16.58 -11.68
N ASP A 252 -23.72 15.29 -11.66
CA ASP A 252 -24.88 14.76 -12.39
C ASP A 252 -26.18 15.03 -11.61
N GLU A 253 -26.96 15.97 -12.13
CA GLU A 253 -28.21 16.50 -11.54
C GLU A 253 -29.23 15.40 -11.20
N SER A 254 -29.27 14.30 -11.95
CA SER A 254 -30.26 13.23 -11.68
C SER A 254 -30.07 12.60 -10.29
N PHE A 255 -28.85 12.59 -9.75
CA PHE A 255 -28.61 12.12 -8.39
C PHE A 255 -29.13 13.12 -7.34
N LEU A 256 -29.06 14.42 -7.61
CA LEU A 256 -29.66 15.45 -6.74
C LEU A 256 -31.19 15.34 -6.76
N GLU A 257 -31.80 15.23 -7.94
CA GLU A 257 -33.24 15.03 -8.11
C GLU A 257 -33.73 13.78 -7.35
N THR A 258 -32.95 12.69 -7.42
CA THR A 258 -33.23 11.46 -6.67
C THR A 258 -33.13 11.71 -5.16
N ALA A 259 -32.07 12.36 -4.68
CA ALA A 259 -31.90 12.65 -3.26
C ALA A 259 -33.04 13.52 -2.69
N CYS A 260 -33.51 14.51 -3.45
CA CYS A 260 -34.68 15.34 -3.09
C CYS A 260 -35.96 14.50 -3.03
N SER A 261 -36.23 13.71 -4.08
CA SER A 261 -37.41 12.83 -4.14
C SER A 261 -37.48 11.84 -2.97
N LEU A 262 -36.33 11.26 -2.59
CA LEU A 262 -36.24 10.37 -1.42
C LEU A 262 -36.43 11.13 -0.10
N ALA A 263 -35.97 12.38 -0.01
CA ALA A 263 -36.14 13.23 1.16
C ALA A 263 -37.60 13.66 1.33
N ASP A 264 -38.29 14.04 0.26
CA ASP A 264 -39.70 14.44 0.30
C ASP A 264 -40.60 13.29 0.75
N PHE A 265 -40.34 12.07 0.26
CA PHE A 265 -40.99 10.85 0.77
C PHE A 265 -40.74 10.70 2.27
N PHE A 266 -39.49 10.81 2.72
CA PHE A 266 -39.12 10.66 4.13
C PHE A 266 -39.82 11.70 5.01
N ILE A 267 -39.88 12.97 4.60
CA ILE A 267 -40.52 14.06 5.35
C ILE A 267 -42.03 13.85 5.43
N THR A 268 -42.66 13.43 4.32
CA THR A 268 -44.12 13.18 4.25
C THR A 268 -44.55 12.05 5.18
N HIS A 269 -43.66 11.09 5.47
CA HIS A 269 -43.92 9.95 6.35
C HIS A 269 -43.32 10.12 7.77
N LEU A 270 -42.76 11.28 8.11
CA LEU A 270 -42.31 11.56 9.48
C LEU A 270 -43.51 11.69 10.45
N PRO A 271 -43.45 11.06 11.64
CA PRO A 271 -44.43 11.32 12.69
C PRO A 271 -44.32 12.75 13.23
N ASP A 272 -45.34 13.20 13.96
CA ASP A 272 -45.39 14.55 14.55
C ASP A 272 -44.17 14.88 15.41
N ASP A 273 -43.61 13.88 16.09
CA ASP A 273 -42.42 14.02 16.93
C ASP A 273 -41.08 13.88 16.19
N LYS A 274 -41.10 13.87 14.85
CA LYS A 274 -39.93 14.02 13.97
C LYS A 274 -38.81 12.99 14.14
N VAL A 275 -39.09 11.86 14.79
CA VAL A 275 -38.18 10.70 14.85
C VAL A 275 -38.93 9.49 14.27
N PRO A 276 -38.51 8.95 13.11
CA PRO A 276 -39.24 7.91 12.42
C PRO A 276 -39.25 6.61 13.24
N SER A 277 -40.28 5.79 13.01
CA SER A 277 -40.22 4.38 13.37
C SER A 277 -39.14 3.68 12.54
N TRP A 278 -38.73 2.48 12.96
CA TRP A 278 -37.76 1.65 12.24
C TRP A 278 -38.18 1.27 10.81
N ASP A 279 -39.48 1.37 10.48
CA ASP A 279 -40.05 1.25 9.14
C ASP A 279 -41.26 2.20 9.05
N PHE A 280 -41.52 2.79 7.88
CA PHE A 280 -42.62 3.75 7.69
C PHE A 280 -44.01 3.13 7.58
N SER A 281 -44.12 1.83 7.30
CA SER A 281 -45.39 1.10 7.14
C SER A 281 -45.75 0.22 8.34
N VAL A 282 -44.93 0.20 9.39
CA VAL A 282 -45.22 -0.60 10.60
C VAL A 282 -46.39 -0.01 11.39
N PRO A 283 -47.34 -0.83 11.88
CA PRO A 283 -48.34 -0.37 12.84
C PRO A 283 -47.67 0.22 14.10
N VAL A 284 -47.98 1.48 14.40
CA VAL A 284 -47.35 2.21 15.52
C VAL A 284 -48.14 2.00 16.81
N THR A 285 -47.45 1.48 17.82
CA THR A 285 -47.90 1.36 19.21
C THR A 285 -46.94 2.09 20.13
N GLU A 286 -47.28 2.23 21.42
CA GLU A 286 -46.38 2.81 22.44
C GLU A 286 -45.03 2.08 22.57
N THR A 287 -44.96 0.82 22.14
CA THR A 287 -43.77 -0.03 22.18
C THR A 287 -43.04 -0.16 20.84
N THR A 288 -43.51 0.51 19.77
CA THR A 288 -42.88 0.47 18.45
C THR A 288 -41.52 1.19 18.47
N PRO A 289 -40.42 0.55 18.06
CA PRO A 289 -39.11 1.17 18.06
C PRO A 289 -39.02 2.37 17.13
N ARG A 290 -38.34 3.42 17.59
CA ARG A 290 -37.83 4.47 16.71
C ARG A 290 -36.53 4.05 16.04
N ASP A 291 -36.15 4.78 15.01
CA ASP A 291 -34.80 4.73 14.44
C ASP A 291 -34.17 6.12 14.48
N THR A 292 -33.43 6.37 15.57
CA THR A 292 -32.66 7.60 15.74
C THR A 292 -31.49 7.70 14.76
N SER A 293 -31.03 6.57 14.18
CA SER A 293 -30.00 6.60 13.14
C SER A 293 -30.58 7.13 11.84
N ALA A 294 -31.71 6.58 11.39
CA ALA A 294 -32.42 7.04 10.21
C ALA A 294 -32.71 8.55 10.27
N ALA A 295 -33.12 9.05 11.44
CA ALA A 295 -33.30 10.50 11.67
C ALA A 295 -32.01 11.29 11.41
N MET A 296 -30.89 10.93 12.05
CA MET A 296 -29.65 11.72 11.94
C MET A 296 -29.00 11.64 10.55
N ILE A 297 -29.10 10.48 9.88
CA ILE A 297 -28.62 10.28 8.52
C ILE A 297 -29.42 11.13 7.53
N ALA A 298 -30.75 11.07 7.60
CA ALA A 298 -31.63 11.83 6.71
C ALA A 298 -31.48 13.34 6.95
N ALA A 299 -31.38 13.79 8.21
CA ALA A 299 -31.11 15.18 8.55
C ALA A 299 -29.77 15.69 7.96
N CYS A 300 -28.72 14.86 7.95
CA CYS A 300 -27.45 15.18 7.31
C CYS A 300 -27.62 15.33 5.79
N GLY A 301 -28.29 14.38 5.12
CA GLY A 301 -28.55 14.43 3.68
C GLY A 301 -29.40 15.63 3.26
N MET A 302 -30.47 15.94 4.00
CA MET A 302 -31.31 17.13 3.80
C MET A 302 -30.53 18.44 3.92
N LEU A 303 -29.57 18.51 4.85
CA LEU A 303 -28.71 19.69 4.98
C LEU A 303 -27.73 19.82 3.82
N SER A 304 -27.18 18.71 3.30
CA SER A 304 -26.38 18.71 2.07
C SER A 304 -27.20 19.17 0.87
N ILE A 305 -28.47 18.73 0.74
CA ILE A 305 -29.40 19.19 -0.31
C ILE A 305 -29.63 20.71 -0.19
N HIS A 306 -29.96 21.22 1.00
CA HIS A 306 -30.09 22.66 1.25
C HIS A 306 -28.84 23.44 0.81
N ASN A 307 -27.64 22.99 1.22
CA ASN A 307 -26.39 23.64 0.87
C ASN A 307 -26.16 23.66 -0.66
N VAL A 308 -26.53 22.60 -1.38
CA VAL A 308 -26.47 22.57 -2.86
C VAL A 308 -27.45 23.55 -3.49
N MET A 309 -28.71 23.57 -3.03
CA MET A 309 -29.75 24.46 -3.58
C MET A 309 -29.40 25.94 -3.38
N ARG A 310 -28.97 26.31 -2.17
CA ARG A 310 -28.51 27.66 -1.84
C ARG A 310 -27.33 28.13 -2.70
N LEU A 311 -26.39 27.23 -3.01
CA LEU A 311 -25.25 27.56 -3.88
C LEU A 311 -25.68 27.80 -5.34
N LYS A 312 -26.83 27.27 -5.77
CA LYS A 312 -27.41 27.52 -7.10
C LYS A 312 -28.26 28.81 -7.13
N SER A 313 -28.99 29.13 -6.06
CA SER A 313 -29.96 30.23 -6.05
C SER A 313 -29.35 31.64 -5.99
N SER A 314 -28.10 31.78 -5.53
CA SER A 314 -27.35 33.05 -5.49
C SER A 314 -27.98 34.18 -4.66
N GLN A 315 -29.01 33.91 -3.85
CA GLN A 315 -29.73 34.91 -3.06
C GLN A 315 -29.24 35.01 -1.60
N LYS A 316 -29.58 36.13 -0.95
CA LYS A 316 -29.38 36.30 0.50
C LYS A 316 -30.50 35.57 1.25
N ILE A 317 -30.13 34.76 2.24
CA ILE A 317 -31.05 34.00 3.08
C ILE A 317 -32.04 34.96 3.77
N ASN A 318 -33.34 34.67 3.62
CA ASN A 318 -34.38 35.11 4.54
C ASN A 318 -35.01 33.86 5.16
N LEU A 319 -34.92 33.68 6.48
CA LEU A 319 -35.30 32.42 7.15
C LEU A 319 -36.83 32.24 7.29
N ASP A 320 -37.62 33.28 7.01
CA ASP A 320 -39.06 33.32 7.21
C ASP A 320 -39.88 33.22 5.91
N ASP A 321 -39.25 32.94 4.75
CA ASP A 321 -39.91 33.04 3.43
C ASP A 321 -40.70 31.80 2.96
N GLY A 322 -40.55 30.65 3.63
CA GLY A 322 -41.25 29.41 3.29
C GLY A 322 -40.83 28.74 1.97
N SER A 323 -39.68 29.12 1.40
CA SER A 323 -39.13 28.52 0.17
C SER A 323 -38.72 27.04 0.32
N GLU A 324 -38.67 26.31 -0.80
CA GLU A 324 -38.15 24.93 -0.87
C GLU A 324 -36.70 24.82 -0.36
N GLU A 325 -35.91 25.90 -0.49
CA GLU A 325 -34.56 25.97 0.09
C GLU A 325 -34.60 25.86 1.62
N ASN A 326 -35.51 26.59 2.28
CA ASN A 326 -35.66 26.56 3.74
C ASN A 326 -36.37 25.30 4.26
N TYR A 327 -37.11 24.57 3.42
CA TYR A 327 -37.87 23.36 3.78
C TYR A 327 -36.97 22.25 4.35
N TYR A 328 -35.96 21.81 3.58
CA TYR A 328 -35.05 20.74 4.02
C TYR A 328 -34.24 21.11 5.27
N LEU A 329 -33.78 22.36 5.37
CA LEU A 329 -33.07 22.88 6.55
C LEU A 329 -33.98 22.83 7.79
N THR A 330 -35.21 23.31 7.67
CA THR A 330 -36.17 23.37 8.78
C THR A 330 -36.50 21.98 9.31
N THR A 331 -36.80 21.03 8.43
CA THR A 331 -37.11 19.66 8.87
C THR A 331 -35.87 18.95 9.45
N SER A 332 -34.69 19.11 8.84
CA SER A 332 -33.42 18.57 9.38
C SER A 332 -33.19 19.03 10.83
N LEU A 333 -33.30 20.34 11.10
CA LEU A 333 -33.11 20.90 12.43
C LEU A 333 -34.18 20.43 13.44
N GLN A 334 -35.43 20.30 13.01
CA GLN A 334 -36.51 19.74 13.86
C GLN A 334 -36.22 18.27 14.24
N MET A 335 -35.75 17.44 13.31
CA MET A 335 -35.39 16.05 13.56
C MET A 335 -34.20 15.92 14.53
N VAL A 336 -33.18 16.75 14.35
CA VAL A 336 -32.01 16.83 15.27
C VAL A 336 -32.45 17.24 16.68
N GLN A 337 -33.25 18.30 16.80
CA GLN A 337 -33.79 18.77 18.08
C GLN A 337 -34.64 17.67 18.76
N ALA A 338 -35.58 17.05 18.05
CA ALA A 338 -36.44 16.02 18.61
C ALA A 338 -35.66 14.77 19.07
N THR A 339 -34.70 14.33 18.24
CA THR A 339 -33.85 13.17 18.54
C THR A 339 -33.01 13.41 19.79
N LEU A 340 -32.35 14.56 19.89
CA LEU A 340 -31.52 14.91 21.05
C LEU A 340 -32.34 15.18 22.32
N THR A 341 -33.56 15.71 22.18
CA THR A 341 -34.43 15.96 23.34
C THR A 341 -34.95 14.66 23.96
N LYS A 342 -35.30 13.67 23.12
CA LYS A 342 -35.97 12.43 23.56
C LYS A 342 -35.04 11.24 23.78
N TYR A 343 -33.99 11.10 22.98
CA TYR A 343 -33.19 9.86 22.90
C TYR A 343 -31.72 10.02 23.29
N LEU A 344 -31.26 11.24 23.63
CA LEU A 344 -29.91 11.45 24.15
C LEU A 344 -29.77 10.79 25.54
N ASN A 345 -28.95 9.74 25.58
CA ASN A 345 -28.77 8.90 26.76
C ASN A 345 -27.83 9.61 27.75
N ARG A 346 -28.36 10.06 28.90
CA ARG A 346 -27.64 10.81 29.95
C ARG A 346 -27.01 9.85 30.98
N PRO A 347 -25.67 9.69 31.05
CA PRO A 347 -25.02 8.91 32.10
C PRO A 347 -24.82 9.73 33.39
N ALA A 348 -25.00 9.08 34.54
CA ALA A 348 -24.48 9.57 35.82
C ALA A 348 -22.99 9.18 35.95
N LEU A 349 -22.12 9.94 35.28
CA LEU A 349 -20.69 9.64 35.16
C LEU A 349 -19.88 10.62 36.02
N ARG A 350 -19.07 10.10 36.95
CA ARG A 350 -18.08 10.89 37.72
C ARG A 350 -16.70 10.34 37.42
N LEU A 351 -15.78 11.21 37.02
CA LEU A 351 -14.37 10.87 36.88
C LEU A 351 -13.73 10.82 38.27
N HIS A 352 -13.30 9.64 38.71
CA HIS A 352 -12.42 9.51 39.88
C HIS A 352 -10.97 9.43 39.39
N ILE A 353 -10.22 10.49 39.68
CA ILE A 353 -8.77 10.53 39.51
C ILE A 353 -8.16 10.22 40.87
N SER A 354 -7.20 9.31 40.94
CA SER A 354 -6.37 9.12 42.13
C SER A 354 -4.93 9.42 41.81
N GLU A 355 -4.23 10.04 42.76
CA GLU A 355 -2.78 10.21 42.66
C GLU A 355 -2.10 8.84 42.73
N SER A 356 -1.15 8.60 41.82
CA SER A 356 -0.30 7.43 41.92
C SER A 356 0.69 7.62 43.05
N GLU A 357 0.83 6.61 43.92
CA GLU A 357 1.88 6.55 44.93
C GLU A 357 3.30 6.46 44.30
N THR A 358 3.38 6.24 42.99
CA THR A 358 4.66 6.18 42.26
C THR A 358 5.18 7.60 41.98
N LEU A 359 6.16 8.01 42.77
CA LEU A 359 6.93 9.24 42.55
C LEU A 359 7.92 9.05 41.40
N LEU A 360 7.78 9.81 40.32
CA LEU A 360 8.73 9.83 39.22
C LEU A 360 9.71 11.01 39.35
N PRO A 361 11.00 10.84 39.02
CA PRO A 361 11.94 11.95 39.01
C PRO A 361 11.60 12.93 37.88
N THR A 362 11.28 14.17 38.24
CA THR A 362 11.02 15.27 37.32
C THR A 362 12.17 16.28 37.35
N TRP A 363 12.33 17.00 36.24
CA TRP A 363 13.33 18.05 36.04
C TRP A 363 12.63 19.41 35.91
N HIS A 364 13.30 20.49 36.32
CA HIS A 364 12.77 21.84 36.11
C HIS A 364 12.78 22.20 34.61
N ASP A 365 11.68 22.80 34.14
CA ASP A 365 11.69 23.50 32.85
C ASP A 365 12.82 24.54 32.85
N HIS A 366 13.61 24.53 31.77
CA HIS A 366 14.71 25.45 31.43
C HIS A 366 16.16 25.11 31.88
N SER A 367 16.48 23.90 32.36
CA SER A 367 17.89 23.45 32.45
C SER A 367 18.32 22.58 31.26
N SER A 368 19.47 22.90 30.65
CA SER A 368 20.08 22.09 29.58
C SER A 368 20.79 20.84 30.13
N VAL A 369 20.93 19.81 29.28
CA VAL A 369 21.25 18.40 29.62
C VAL A 369 22.71 18.15 30.06
N SER A 370 23.27 18.97 30.97
CA SER A 370 24.70 18.91 31.30
C SER A 370 25.08 19.13 32.78
N HIS A 371 24.15 19.11 33.74
CA HIS A 371 24.49 19.09 35.17
C HIS A 371 23.64 18.06 35.97
N PRO A 372 24.26 17.21 36.81
CA PRO A 372 23.60 16.07 37.46
C PRO A 372 23.00 16.39 38.85
N GLU A 373 22.49 17.60 39.08
CA GLU A 373 21.89 17.98 40.38
C GLU A 373 20.41 18.34 40.28
N ALA A 374 19.65 17.91 41.31
CA ALA A 374 18.22 18.13 41.54
C ALA A 374 17.21 17.44 40.60
N GLN A 375 17.15 16.10 40.64
CA GLN A 375 15.87 15.40 40.47
C GLN A 375 14.95 15.72 41.65
N GLN A 376 13.67 16.01 41.41
CA GLN A 376 12.64 16.01 42.47
C GLN A 376 11.56 14.95 42.21
N PRO A 377 11.01 14.32 43.25
CA PRO A 377 9.92 13.36 43.11
C PRO A 377 8.58 14.07 42.81
N GLY A 378 8.01 13.85 41.63
CA GLY A 378 6.68 14.30 41.24
C GLY A 378 5.66 13.16 41.25
N THR A 379 4.47 13.40 41.79
CA THR A 379 3.32 12.49 41.70
C THR A 379 2.66 12.56 40.33
N VAL A 380 2.40 11.41 39.71
CA VAL A 380 1.58 11.31 38.51
C VAL A 380 0.13 11.05 38.93
N THR A 381 -0.80 11.93 38.54
CA THR A 381 -2.23 11.61 38.61
C THR A 381 -2.58 10.66 37.46
N SER A 382 -2.83 9.38 37.77
CA SER A 382 -3.35 8.44 36.78
C SER A 382 -4.88 8.40 36.86
N LEU A 383 -5.52 8.18 35.71
CA LEU A 383 -6.97 8.09 35.62
C LEU A 383 -7.37 6.66 36.01
N ALA A 384 -7.44 6.42 37.31
CA ALA A 384 -7.38 5.08 37.88
C ALA A 384 -8.63 4.22 37.65
N ASP A 385 -9.82 4.82 37.52
CA ASP A 385 -11.02 4.06 37.15
C ASP A 385 -12.17 4.92 36.59
N ILE A 386 -13.00 4.35 35.72
CA ILE A 386 -14.25 4.96 35.25
C ILE A 386 -15.44 4.14 35.76
N GLN A 387 -15.87 4.41 36.99
CA GLN A 387 -17.03 3.74 37.58
C GLN A 387 -18.35 4.32 37.06
N MET A 388 -19.27 3.44 36.65
CA MET A 388 -20.65 3.80 36.35
C MET A 388 -21.54 3.43 37.53
N ASN A 389 -22.05 4.43 38.25
CA ASN A 389 -23.05 4.20 39.31
C ASN A 389 -24.43 3.92 38.68
N GLY A 390 -24.71 2.65 38.42
CA GLY A 390 -26.02 2.13 38.05
C GLY A 390 -26.36 0.92 38.92
N THR A 391 -27.20 1.13 39.93
CA THR A 391 -27.69 0.04 40.78
C THR A 391 -28.69 -0.84 40.03
N HIS A 392 -28.49 -2.16 40.12
CA HIS A 392 -29.39 -3.25 39.71
C HIS A 392 -29.55 -3.58 38.21
N SER A 393 -29.10 -4.80 37.90
CA SER A 393 -29.71 -5.83 37.02
C SER A 393 -30.43 -5.44 35.72
N GLU A 394 -29.94 -6.07 34.64
CA GLU A 394 -30.53 -6.20 33.30
C GLU A 394 -30.44 -4.98 32.36
N HIS A 395 -29.87 -5.25 31.17
CA HIS A 395 -29.50 -4.33 30.09
C HIS A 395 -28.35 -3.33 30.35
N ILE A 396 -27.29 -3.47 29.54
CA ILE A 396 -26.11 -2.59 29.51
C ILE A 396 -26.49 -1.26 28.82
N SER A 397 -27.08 -0.34 29.56
CA SER A 397 -27.56 0.96 29.07
C SER A 397 -26.48 2.05 28.98
N GLY A 398 -25.23 1.74 29.34
CA GLY A 398 -24.16 2.73 29.55
C GLY A 398 -23.39 3.20 28.31
N ASP A 399 -23.39 2.45 27.20
CA ASP A 399 -22.38 2.61 26.14
C ASP A 399 -22.85 3.43 24.92
N THR A 400 -24.11 3.88 24.88
CA THR A 400 -24.72 4.48 23.69
C THR A 400 -24.90 6.01 23.84
N ILE A 401 -24.67 6.81 22.78
CA ILE A 401 -24.90 8.28 22.85
C ILE A 401 -26.39 8.57 22.70
N LEU A 402 -27.02 7.99 21.68
CA LEU A 402 -28.49 7.92 21.57
C LEU A 402 -28.97 6.47 21.80
N SER A 403 -30.10 6.33 22.47
CA SER A 403 -30.89 5.10 22.48
C SER A 403 -31.80 5.02 21.25
N GLY A 404 -32.43 3.86 21.03
CA GLY A 404 -33.37 3.67 19.91
C GLY A 404 -32.69 3.67 18.54
N ALA A 405 -31.43 3.21 18.47
CA ALA A 405 -30.74 2.95 17.21
C ALA A 405 -31.03 1.51 16.76
N THR A 406 -32.31 1.20 16.55
CA THR A 406 -32.79 -0.17 16.40
C THR A 406 -32.45 -0.76 15.03
N ILE A 407 -31.65 -1.83 14.99
CA ILE A 407 -31.63 -2.73 13.81
C ILE A 407 -32.73 -3.76 14.02
N ASN A 408 -33.58 -3.94 13.01
CA ASN A 408 -34.71 -4.86 13.09
C ASN A 408 -34.79 -5.81 11.89
N ASN A 409 -34.50 -7.08 12.16
CA ASN A 409 -34.85 -8.20 11.31
C ASN A 409 -36.16 -8.80 11.86
N TYR A 410 -37.26 -8.10 11.63
CA TYR A 410 -38.56 -8.25 12.33
C TYR A 410 -39.05 -9.71 12.46
N GLU A 411 -38.85 -10.51 11.41
CA GLU A 411 -39.16 -11.95 11.43
C GLU A 411 -37.96 -12.88 11.11
N TYR A 412 -36.91 -12.36 10.46
CA TYR A 412 -36.07 -13.19 9.60
C TYR A 412 -34.67 -13.53 10.15
N ALA A 413 -34.22 -12.91 11.25
CA ALA A 413 -32.95 -13.23 11.91
C ALA A 413 -33.15 -13.77 13.34
N PRO A 414 -32.16 -14.47 13.92
CA PRO A 414 -32.25 -15.00 15.29
C PRO A 414 -32.26 -13.93 16.39
N ARG A 415 -31.80 -12.70 16.10
CA ARG A 415 -31.89 -11.55 17.03
C ARG A 415 -33.05 -10.64 16.60
N ARG A 416 -34.16 -10.69 17.35
CA ARG A 416 -35.18 -9.64 17.30
C ARG A 416 -34.70 -8.46 18.16
N TRP A 417 -34.66 -7.28 17.54
CA TRP A 417 -34.58 -5.98 18.18
C TRP A 417 -33.27 -5.75 18.95
N ALA A 418 -32.23 -5.32 18.22
CA ALA A 418 -30.99 -4.85 18.83
C ALA A 418 -30.97 -3.32 18.77
N ASP A 419 -30.93 -2.65 19.94
CA ASP A 419 -30.44 -1.27 20.01
C ASP A 419 -28.92 -1.33 19.87
N HIS A 420 -28.41 -0.99 18.69
CA HIS A 420 -26.96 -0.97 18.46
C HIS A 420 -26.28 0.22 19.15
N GLY A 421 -27.08 1.15 19.68
CA GLY A 421 -26.63 2.43 20.18
C GLY A 421 -26.13 3.33 19.08
N PHE A 422 -26.49 4.61 19.15
CA PHE A 422 -25.82 5.60 18.32
C PHE A 422 -24.42 5.85 18.90
N THR A 423 -23.46 5.05 18.46
CA THR A 423 -22.02 5.16 18.79
C THR A 423 -21.15 5.43 17.56
N ARG A 424 -21.72 5.32 16.34
CA ARG A 424 -20.95 4.97 15.13
C ARG A 424 -21.31 5.69 13.83
N VAL A 425 -22.22 6.65 13.83
CA VAL A 425 -22.47 7.53 12.68
C VAL A 425 -22.54 8.96 13.18
N LEU A 426 -22.00 9.92 12.43
CA LEU A 426 -21.87 11.33 12.79
C LEU A 426 -20.99 11.61 14.04
N ARG A 427 -19.67 11.49 13.86
CA ARG A 427 -18.85 12.66 14.22
C ARG A 427 -19.38 13.83 13.35
N LEU A 428 -19.60 14.99 13.97
CA LEU A 428 -20.02 16.24 13.31
C LEU A 428 -18.91 16.78 12.38
N GLN A 429 -18.65 16.07 11.28
CA GLN A 429 -17.56 16.33 10.33
C GLN A 429 -18.05 16.55 8.89
N ALA A 430 -19.36 16.41 8.65
CA ALA A 430 -19.98 16.63 7.34
C ALA A 430 -20.34 18.11 7.05
N ILE A 431 -20.11 19.03 8.00
CA ILE A 431 -20.57 20.43 7.90
C ILE A 431 -19.48 21.38 8.42
N PRO A 432 -18.68 22.01 7.54
CA PRO A 432 -17.73 23.05 7.95
C PRO A 432 -18.42 24.24 8.66
N GLU A 433 -19.67 24.54 8.30
CA GLU A 433 -20.39 25.70 8.84
C GLU A 433 -20.69 25.60 10.36
N PHE A 434 -20.84 24.40 10.95
CA PHE A 434 -21.11 24.25 12.40
C PHE A 434 -19.87 24.45 13.30
N GLN A 435 -18.65 24.46 12.74
CA GLN A 435 -17.44 24.67 13.55
C GLN A 435 -17.30 26.11 14.06
N GLY A 436 -17.77 27.10 13.27
CA GLY A 436 -17.50 28.52 13.54
C GLY A 436 -18.15 29.09 14.80
N GLU A 437 -19.33 28.60 15.20
CA GLU A 437 -19.94 28.99 16.49
C GLU A 437 -19.42 28.19 17.67
N THR A 438 -18.91 26.98 17.45
CA THR A 438 -18.31 26.17 18.53
C THR A 438 -17.07 26.88 19.10
N GLU A 439 -16.18 27.41 18.24
CA GLU A 439 -15.03 28.20 18.69
C GLU A 439 -15.45 29.51 19.37
N ARG A 440 -16.44 30.23 18.84
CA ARG A 440 -16.92 31.50 19.42
C ARG A 440 -17.60 31.29 20.78
N TYR A 441 -18.39 30.24 20.94
CA TYR A 441 -19.13 29.97 22.17
C TYR A 441 -18.20 29.54 23.32
N PHE A 442 -17.22 28.67 23.04
CA PHE A 442 -16.15 28.35 24.00
C PHE A 442 -15.33 29.60 24.37
N THR A 443 -14.99 30.45 23.39
CA THR A 443 -14.29 31.72 23.66
C THR A 443 -15.12 32.70 24.49
N GLY A 444 -16.45 32.70 24.33
CA GLY A 444 -17.39 33.49 25.13
C GLY A 444 -17.41 33.07 26.61
N ILE A 445 -17.49 31.77 26.88
CA ILE A 445 -17.42 31.22 28.25
C ILE A 445 -16.06 31.53 28.89
N VAL A 446 -14.96 31.35 28.16
CA VAL A 446 -13.58 31.66 28.63
C VAL A 446 -13.41 33.13 29.00
N ASN A 447 -14.11 34.06 28.34
CA ASN A 447 -14.08 35.47 28.70
C ASN A 447 -15.05 35.84 29.83
N GLY A 448 -16.19 35.16 29.97
CA GLY A 448 -17.11 35.34 31.10
C GLY A 448 -16.51 34.92 32.44
N ILE A 449 -15.72 33.83 32.47
CA ILE A 449 -15.07 33.32 33.69
C ILE A 449 -14.02 34.29 34.26
N LYS A 450 -13.52 35.26 33.48
CA LYS A 450 -12.58 36.28 33.98
C LYS A 450 -13.20 37.33 34.91
N ALA A 451 -14.52 37.42 35.00
CA ALA A 451 -15.19 38.58 35.59
C ALA A 451 -15.49 38.49 37.10
N ASP A 452 -15.56 37.28 37.69
CA ASP A 452 -16.36 37.11 38.93
C ASP A 452 -15.71 36.24 40.05
N SER A 453 -14.37 36.14 40.11
CA SER A 453 -13.68 35.49 41.25
C SER A 453 -12.35 36.16 41.62
N GLY A 454 -12.41 37.11 42.56
CA GLY A 454 -11.26 37.86 43.05
C GLY A 454 -10.38 37.12 44.05
N THR A 455 -9.62 36.12 43.61
CA THR A 455 -8.57 35.45 44.41
C THR A 455 -7.30 35.19 43.58
N PRO A 456 -6.10 35.57 44.08
CA PRO A 456 -4.85 35.31 43.37
C PRO A 456 -4.33 33.88 43.59
N ASN A 457 -3.57 33.36 42.62
CA ASN A 457 -2.88 32.05 42.61
C ASN A 457 -3.69 30.77 42.28
N ILE A 458 -4.59 30.82 41.29
CA ILE A 458 -4.94 29.63 40.47
C ILE A 458 -4.92 30.01 38.97
N THR A 459 -3.74 30.26 38.41
CA THR A 459 -3.58 30.79 37.04
C THR A 459 -2.47 30.08 36.25
N THR A 460 -2.67 28.78 35.95
CA THR A 460 -2.03 28.11 34.78
C THR A 460 -2.65 26.75 34.42
N HIS A 461 -3.07 25.93 35.39
CA HIS A 461 -3.37 24.51 35.10
C HIS A 461 -4.70 24.25 34.36
N THR A 462 -5.77 24.99 34.65
CA THR A 462 -7.10 24.75 34.07
C THR A 462 -7.22 25.13 32.61
N PHE A 463 -6.47 26.15 32.15
CA PHE A 463 -6.40 26.53 30.74
C PHE A 463 -5.86 25.40 29.85
N SER A 464 -5.05 24.51 30.42
CA SER A 464 -4.40 23.47 29.61
C SER A 464 -5.37 22.40 29.14
N TYR A 465 -6.44 22.02 29.84
CA TYR A 465 -7.19 20.79 29.46
C TYR A 465 -8.07 20.90 28.21
N VAL A 466 -8.66 22.07 27.93
CA VAL A 466 -9.46 22.26 26.71
C VAL A 466 -8.58 22.63 25.51
N SER A 467 -7.49 23.39 25.72
CA SER A 467 -6.46 23.52 24.67
C SER A 467 -5.81 22.17 24.39
N LYS A 468 -5.63 21.31 25.40
CA LYS A 468 -5.25 19.89 25.32
C LYS A 468 -6.33 18.96 24.77
N PHE A 469 -7.45 19.40 24.18
CA PHE A 469 -8.12 18.50 23.23
C PHE A 469 -7.57 18.67 21.82
N ALA A 470 -7.37 19.92 21.37
CA ALA A 470 -6.55 20.20 20.19
C ALA A 470 -5.08 19.77 20.42
N GLN A 471 -4.56 19.93 21.64
CA GLN A 471 -3.19 19.59 22.05
C GLN A 471 -3.09 18.29 22.88
N LEU A 472 -4.06 17.36 22.84
CA LEU A 472 -3.77 15.92 23.14
C LEU A 472 -3.62 15.13 21.85
N VAL A 473 -4.33 15.54 20.79
CA VAL A 473 -3.88 15.29 19.42
C VAL A 473 -2.49 15.90 19.25
N ASP A 474 -2.33 17.21 19.49
CA ASP A 474 -1.00 17.81 19.33
C ASP A 474 0.01 17.47 20.43
N VAL A 475 -0.32 16.84 21.59
CA VAL A 475 0.70 16.28 22.52
C VAL A 475 1.19 14.92 22.08
N ALA A 476 0.31 14.01 21.64
CA ALA A 476 0.73 12.80 20.93
C ALA A 476 1.63 13.16 19.73
N ASN A 477 1.37 14.31 19.10
CA ASN A 477 2.18 14.86 18.01
C ASN A 477 3.26 15.88 18.47
N TYR A 478 3.44 16.22 19.75
CA TYR A 478 4.45 17.20 20.22
C TYR A 478 5.77 16.52 20.55
N CYS A 479 5.71 15.30 21.08
CA CYS A 479 6.86 14.38 21.10
C CYS A 479 7.36 14.04 19.68
N ALA A 480 6.53 14.26 18.65
CA ALA A 480 6.87 14.05 17.24
C ALA A 480 7.30 15.34 16.49
N ARG A 481 7.43 16.50 17.16
CA ARG A 481 7.65 17.82 16.51
C ARG A 481 9.01 18.50 16.74
N MET A 482 9.98 17.84 17.38
CA MET A 482 11.36 18.35 17.44
C MET A 482 12.29 17.65 16.46
N GLN A 483 12.16 17.94 15.16
CA GLN A 483 13.28 18.31 14.28
C GLN A 483 12.82 18.71 12.86
N ASN A 484 13.24 19.90 12.43
CA ASN A 484 13.43 20.38 11.04
C ASN A 484 12.20 20.37 10.10
N GLN A 485 11.60 21.48 9.63
CA GLN A 485 12.08 22.84 9.29
C GLN A 485 13.24 22.86 8.27
N TRP A 486 13.07 23.66 7.21
CA TRP A 486 13.96 23.84 6.03
C TRP A 486 14.01 22.62 5.09
N SER A 487 13.80 22.70 3.75
CA SER A 487 13.68 23.86 2.85
C SER A 487 12.72 23.62 1.68
N ILE A 488 11.88 24.60 1.36
CA ILE A 488 11.44 24.87 -0.03
C ILE A 488 12.31 26.02 -0.52
N ILE A 489 12.89 25.92 -1.73
CA ILE A 489 13.16 27.06 -2.63
C ILE A 489 13.70 26.58 -4.00
N TRP A 490 13.18 27.18 -5.08
CA TRP A 490 13.57 27.06 -6.50
C TRP A 490 13.47 25.69 -7.22
N LEU A 491 12.41 25.54 -8.03
CA LEU A 491 12.57 25.31 -9.48
C LEU A 491 11.32 25.74 -10.28
N TYR A 492 11.20 27.06 -10.51
CA TYR A 492 10.37 27.63 -11.58
C TYR A 492 11.16 28.73 -12.28
N ALA A 493 12.09 28.32 -13.15
CA ALA A 493 12.61 29.15 -14.23
C ALA A 493 12.16 28.51 -15.55
N PHE A 494 11.28 29.21 -16.25
CA PHE A 494 10.62 28.78 -17.48
C PHE A 494 11.56 28.13 -18.49
N ALA A 495 11.23 26.92 -18.92
CA ALA A 495 11.63 26.45 -20.24
C ALA A 495 10.93 27.31 -21.31
N ALA A 496 11.73 28.04 -22.09
CA ALA A 496 11.28 28.70 -23.30
C ALA A 496 12.02 28.11 -24.51
N LEU A 497 11.35 28.14 -25.66
CA LEU A 497 11.80 27.70 -26.99
C LEU A 497 11.68 26.20 -27.29
N TRP A 498 10.60 25.93 -28.03
CA TRP A 498 10.41 24.74 -28.85
C TRP A 498 11.50 24.62 -29.93
N THR A 499 11.86 23.40 -30.34
CA THR A 499 11.37 22.77 -31.59
C THR A 499 12.09 21.43 -31.87
N THR A 500 11.48 20.61 -32.73
CA THR A 500 11.90 19.31 -33.29
C THR A 500 11.62 18.06 -32.46
N THR A 501 10.49 17.41 -32.79
CA THR A 501 10.18 16.02 -32.45
C THR A 501 11.09 15.05 -33.19
N PRO A 502 11.48 13.96 -32.53
CA PRO A 502 11.14 12.64 -33.07
C PRO A 502 10.34 11.79 -32.08
N SER A 503 9.62 10.82 -32.64
CA SER A 503 8.73 9.86 -31.99
C SER A 503 9.27 9.22 -30.71
N TYR A 504 8.52 9.33 -29.62
CA TYR A 504 8.61 8.40 -28.49
C TYR A 504 7.25 7.75 -28.26
N GLY A 505 7.23 6.42 -28.26
CA GLY A 505 6.04 5.63 -27.94
C GLY A 505 5.74 5.67 -26.44
N LEU A 506 4.47 5.40 -26.09
CA LEU A 506 4.07 5.21 -24.70
C LEU A 506 4.68 3.92 -24.15
N GLY A 507 5.79 4.04 -23.45
CA GLY A 507 6.38 3.02 -22.60
C GLY A 507 7.11 3.68 -21.45
N HIS A 508 6.62 3.49 -20.22
CA HIS A 508 7.45 3.65 -19.03
C HIS A 508 8.41 2.47 -18.98
N GLY A 509 9.51 2.56 -19.74
CA GLY A 509 10.64 1.66 -19.55
C GLY A 509 11.47 2.19 -18.38
N SER A 510 11.43 1.49 -17.25
CA SER A 510 12.45 1.67 -16.21
C SER A 510 13.82 1.40 -16.83
N SER A 511 14.81 2.22 -16.51
CA SER A 511 16.19 1.98 -16.97
C SER A 511 16.94 1.01 -16.06
N SER A 512 16.55 0.90 -14.79
CA SER A 512 17.24 0.06 -13.80
C SER A 512 16.94 -1.43 -14.01
N GLY A 513 17.93 -2.28 -13.75
CA GLY A 513 17.80 -3.74 -13.81
C GLY A 513 17.70 -4.37 -15.21
N ASN A 514 17.76 -3.60 -16.31
CA ASN A 514 17.77 -4.17 -17.67
C ASN A 514 19.02 -5.04 -17.96
N THR A 515 20.12 -4.78 -17.26
CA THR A 515 21.32 -5.62 -17.17
C THR A 515 21.50 -6.10 -15.72
N PRO A 516 22.25 -7.20 -15.47
CA PRO A 516 22.45 -7.71 -14.12
C PRO A 516 23.10 -6.65 -13.21
N GLN A 517 22.64 -6.53 -11.97
CA GLN A 517 23.20 -5.55 -11.04
C GLN A 517 24.67 -5.86 -10.70
N MET A 518 25.46 -4.81 -10.44
CA MET A 518 26.87 -4.91 -10.04
C MET A 518 27.11 -4.11 -8.76
N GLY A 519 27.72 -4.73 -7.76
CA GLY A 519 27.89 -4.09 -6.45
C GLY A 519 28.76 -4.87 -5.47
N TRP A 520 28.58 -4.58 -4.18
CA TRP A 520 29.22 -5.25 -3.05
C TRP A 520 28.20 -5.45 -1.93
N ASP A 521 28.33 -6.55 -1.18
CA ASP A 521 27.45 -6.94 -0.08
C ASP A 521 28.29 -7.24 1.16
N THR A 522 27.85 -6.73 2.32
CA THR A 522 28.55 -6.84 3.61
C THR A 522 28.71 -8.29 4.12
N TRP A 523 27.83 -9.21 3.72
CA TRP A 523 27.58 -10.45 4.46
C TRP A 523 28.76 -11.42 4.52
N ASN A 524 29.45 -11.66 3.41
CA ASN A 524 30.49 -12.69 3.38
C ASN A 524 31.76 -12.26 4.13
N ALA A 525 32.09 -10.96 4.12
CA ALA A 525 33.20 -10.38 4.87
C ALA A 525 32.89 -10.15 6.36
N TYR A 526 31.72 -9.58 6.67
CA TYR A 526 31.44 -8.99 8.00
C TYR A 526 30.25 -9.60 8.73
N LYS A 527 29.42 -10.44 8.07
CA LYS A 527 28.15 -10.95 8.61
C LYS A 527 27.31 -9.76 9.15
N ALA A 528 26.62 -9.93 10.28
CA ALA A 528 25.92 -8.85 10.96
C ALA A 528 26.81 -7.91 11.80
N VAL A 529 28.14 -7.94 11.63
CA VAL A 529 29.12 -7.23 12.46
C VAL A 529 29.87 -6.16 11.65
N TYR A 530 29.14 -5.11 11.25
CA TYR A 530 29.70 -3.94 10.57
C TYR A 530 29.09 -2.63 11.09
N ASN A 531 29.66 -1.49 10.69
CA ASN A 531 29.21 -0.15 11.09
C ASN A 531 29.42 0.88 9.97
N VAL A 532 28.91 2.10 10.18
CA VAL A 532 29.01 3.21 9.22
C VAL A 532 30.43 3.45 8.70
N SER A 533 31.46 3.41 9.55
CA SER A 533 32.85 3.68 9.17
C SER A 533 33.44 2.62 8.23
N ILE A 534 33.00 1.36 8.33
CA ILE A 534 33.35 0.31 7.36
C ILE A 534 32.73 0.65 6.00
N ILE A 535 31.44 1.02 5.96
CA ILE A 535 30.76 1.36 4.71
C ILE A 535 31.39 2.61 4.05
N GLU A 536 31.67 3.66 4.81
CA GLU A 536 32.33 4.87 4.32
C GLU A 536 33.74 4.61 3.76
N SER A 537 34.47 3.66 4.36
CA SER A 537 35.79 3.23 3.88
C SER A 537 35.67 2.41 2.59
N THR A 538 34.69 1.50 2.52
CA THR A 538 34.36 0.72 1.32
C THR A 538 34.00 1.62 0.13
N VAL A 539 33.19 2.67 0.35
CA VAL A 539 32.81 3.66 -0.68
C VAL A 539 34.03 4.34 -1.32
N LYS A 540 35.06 4.67 -0.54
CA LYS A 540 36.30 5.26 -1.05
C LYS A 540 37.11 4.26 -1.87
N LEU A 541 37.22 3.03 -1.36
CA LEU A 541 37.92 1.94 -2.05
C LEU A 541 37.26 1.54 -3.38
N PHE A 542 35.95 1.74 -3.53
CA PHE A 542 35.26 1.60 -4.81
C PHE A 542 35.84 2.51 -5.90
N GLU A 543 36.29 3.71 -5.54
CA GLU A 543 36.96 4.64 -6.44
C GLU A 543 38.46 4.30 -6.59
N ASP A 544 39.18 4.15 -5.47
CA ASP A 544 40.64 3.91 -5.45
C ASP A 544 41.06 2.61 -6.17
N LEU A 545 40.25 1.54 -6.04
CA LEU A 545 40.49 0.25 -6.70
C LEU A 545 39.88 0.17 -8.11
N GLY A 546 39.21 1.23 -8.57
CA GLY A 546 38.60 1.31 -9.90
C GLY A 546 37.35 0.45 -10.09
N LEU A 547 36.76 -0.10 -9.03
CA LEU A 547 35.53 -0.92 -9.08
C LEU A 547 34.35 -0.10 -9.63
N LYS A 548 34.12 1.10 -9.11
CA LYS A 548 33.10 2.03 -9.64
C LYS A 548 33.30 2.29 -11.14
N ALA A 549 34.54 2.51 -11.55
CA ALA A 549 34.88 2.73 -12.96
C ALA A 549 34.70 1.47 -13.85
N ALA A 550 34.70 0.27 -13.26
CA ALA A 550 34.41 -0.99 -13.93
C ALA A 550 32.90 -1.31 -14.04
N GLY A 551 32.05 -0.62 -13.26
CA GLY A 551 30.59 -0.72 -13.33
C GLY A 551 29.89 -1.09 -12.02
N TYR A 552 30.63 -1.35 -10.93
CA TYR A 552 30.02 -1.67 -9.63
C TYR A 552 29.45 -0.40 -8.99
N GLU A 553 28.13 -0.35 -8.81
CA GLU A 553 27.42 0.85 -8.31
C GLU A 553 26.64 0.62 -7.01
N TYR A 554 26.24 -0.61 -6.66
CA TYR A 554 25.46 -0.88 -5.44
C TYR A 554 26.35 -1.22 -4.23
N ILE A 555 26.07 -0.57 -3.10
CA ILE A 555 26.60 -0.88 -1.77
C ILE A 555 25.45 -1.47 -0.94
N ILE A 556 25.42 -2.79 -0.78
CA ILE A 556 24.32 -3.53 -0.17
C ILE A 556 24.68 -3.85 1.30
N LEU A 557 23.86 -3.36 2.22
CA LEU A 557 23.92 -3.67 3.64
C LEU A 557 22.97 -4.83 3.93
N ASP A 558 23.56 -5.97 4.23
CA ASP A 558 22.86 -7.23 4.51
C ASP A 558 22.34 -7.30 5.95
N ASP A 559 21.93 -8.47 6.46
CA ASP A 559 21.45 -8.56 7.83
C ASP A 559 22.50 -8.02 8.83
N GLY A 560 22.05 -7.28 9.85
CA GLY A 560 22.90 -6.48 10.74
C GLY A 560 22.57 -5.00 10.81
N TRP A 561 22.02 -4.41 9.73
CA TRP A 561 21.80 -2.95 9.68
C TRP A 561 20.68 -2.46 10.61
N SER A 562 19.63 -3.25 10.80
CA SER A 562 18.41 -2.85 11.51
C SER A 562 18.53 -3.03 13.03
N ALA A 563 17.77 -2.24 13.77
CA ALA A 563 17.60 -2.45 15.21
C ALA A 563 16.88 -3.79 15.50
N MET A 564 17.11 -4.36 16.67
CA MET A 564 16.43 -5.60 17.10
C MET A 564 14.91 -5.44 17.26
N THR A 565 14.40 -4.21 17.28
CA THR A 565 12.97 -3.89 17.41
C THR A 565 12.55 -2.80 16.44
N ARG A 566 11.30 -2.90 15.98
CA ARG A 566 10.59 -1.83 15.25
C ARG A 566 10.35 -0.62 16.16
N THR A 567 9.95 0.52 15.59
CA THR A 567 9.39 1.63 16.38
C THR A 567 8.12 1.18 17.10
N ALA A 568 7.62 1.96 18.06
CA ALA A 568 6.31 1.71 18.69
C ALA A 568 5.17 1.66 17.66
N ASP A 569 5.25 2.47 16.58
CA ASP A 569 4.32 2.45 15.44
C ASP A 569 4.61 1.34 14.40
N GLY A 570 5.59 0.47 14.67
CA GLY A 570 5.88 -0.71 13.86
C GLY A 570 6.75 -0.47 12.62
N TYR A 571 7.44 0.66 12.47
CA TYR A 571 8.36 0.92 11.36
C TYR A 571 9.73 0.27 11.60
N LEU A 572 10.45 -0.07 10.52
CA LEU A 572 11.87 -0.44 10.62
C LEU A 572 12.72 0.72 11.14
N GLN A 573 13.82 0.38 11.83
CA GLN A 573 14.79 1.33 12.37
C GLN A 573 16.20 0.85 12.05
N ALA A 574 17.12 1.76 11.78
CA ALA A 574 18.55 1.43 11.78
C ALA A 574 19.04 1.19 13.21
N ASN A 575 20.06 0.35 13.36
CA ASN A 575 20.73 0.16 14.64
C ASN A 575 21.56 1.42 14.98
N SER A 576 21.09 2.23 15.93
CA SER A 576 21.71 3.51 16.33
C SER A 576 23.12 3.37 16.93
N THR A 577 23.57 2.17 17.28
CA THR A 577 24.96 1.94 17.74
C THR A 577 25.93 1.85 16.57
N THR A 578 25.50 1.28 15.44
CA THR A 578 26.32 1.07 14.24
C THR A 578 26.08 2.13 13.15
N PHE A 579 24.91 2.79 13.19
CA PHE A 579 24.45 3.86 12.30
C PHE A 579 23.86 5.02 13.13
N PRO A 580 24.69 5.80 13.85
CA PRO A 580 24.22 6.80 14.81
C PRO A 580 23.39 7.93 14.18
N ASP A 581 23.73 8.35 12.96
CA ASP A 581 23.02 9.38 12.21
C ASP A 581 21.84 8.82 11.38
N GLY A 582 21.52 7.54 11.54
CA GLY A 582 20.44 6.84 10.84
C GLY A 582 20.78 6.51 9.38
N MET A 583 19.87 5.77 8.72
CA MET A 583 20.15 5.22 7.40
C MET A 583 20.12 6.27 6.28
N LYS A 584 19.24 7.29 6.36
CA LYS A 584 19.17 8.37 5.38
C LYS A 584 20.51 9.11 5.22
N ALA A 585 21.22 9.36 6.33
CA ALA A 585 22.53 10.01 6.29
C ALA A 585 23.59 9.17 5.55
N LEU A 586 23.55 7.84 5.72
CA LEU A 586 24.42 6.92 4.99
C LEU A 586 24.02 6.81 3.50
N VAL A 587 22.72 6.79 3.19
CA VAL A 587 22.24 6.88 1.80
C VAL A 587 22.75 8.15 1.13
N ASP A 588 22.58 9.32 1.76
CA ASP A 588 23.06 10.61 1.26
C ASP A 588 24.58 10.62 1.05
N TYR A 589 25.34 10.02 1.96
CA TYR A 589 26.78 9.85 1.79
C TYR A 589 27.13 9.00 0.56
N VAL A 590 26.48 7.84 0.38
CA VAL A 590 26.71 6.93 -0.75
C VAL A 590 26.29 7.58 -2.08
N HIS A 591 25.14 8.25 -2.11
CA HIS A 591 24.65 9.02 -3.27
C HIS A 591 25.57 10.18 -3.63
N SER A 592 26.16 10.87 -2.65
CA SER A 592 27.13 11.96 -2.91
C SER A 592 28.42 11.47 -3.60
N HIS A 593 28.74 10.17 -3.45
CA HIS A 593 29.81 9.50 -4.18
C HIS A 593 29.32 8.85 -5.48
N GLY A 594 28.11 9.13 -5.96
CA GLY A 594 27.57 8.57 -7.20
C GLY A 594 27.47 7.04 -7.21
N LEU A 595 27.25 6.45 -6.03
CA LEU A 595 26.92 5.05 -5.81
C LEU A 595 25.46 4.95 -5.31
N LYS A 596 24.94 3.73 -5.21
CA LYS A 596 23.58 3.41 -4.77
C LYS A 596 23.61 2.59 -3.49
N LEU A 597 22.67 2.77 -2.57
CA LEU A 597 22.58 1.97 -1.35
C LEU A 597 21.48 0.90 -1.47
N GLY A 598 21.83 -0.34 -1.14
CA GLY A 598 20.88 -1.43 -0.92
C GLY A 598 20.73 -1.79 0.55
N LEU A 599 19.53 -2.21 0.94
CA LEU A 599 19.25 -2.82 2.25
C LEU A 599 18.69 -4.24 2.08
N TYR A 600 18.66 -4.96 3.20
CA TYR A 600 18.17 -6.32 3.33
C TYR A 600 16.93 -6.41 4.26
N GLY A 601 16.03 -7.34 3.96
CA GLY A 601 14.94 -7.78 4.84
C GLY A 601 14.45 -9.19 4.49
N ASP A 602 13.34 -9.62 5.09
CA ASP A 602 12.86 -11.01 5.00
C ASP A 602 11.35 -11.11 4.77
N SER A 603 10.94 -12.08 3.96
CA SER A 603 9.55 -12.41 3.61
C SER A 603 8.77 -13.19 4.69
N GLY A 604 9.36 -13.33 5.88
CA GLY A 604 8.77 -13.83 7.11
C GLY A 604 8.74 -12.77 8.22
N THR A 605 8.46 -13.20 9.45
CA THR A 605 8.31 -12.28 10.60
C THR A 605 9.65 -11.86 11.22
N MET A 606 10.73 -12.58 10.90
CA MET A 606 12.10 -12.34 11.35
C MET A 606 13.06 -12.55 10.19
N THR A 607 14.20 -11.87 10.21
CA THR A 607 15.32 -12.15 9.32
C THR A 607 16.11 -13.39 9.78
N CYS A 608 17.12 -13.80 9.01
CA CYS A 608 17.98 -14.92 9.36
C CYS A 608 18.77 -14.69 10.68
N GLU A 609 19.15 -13.45 11.02
CA GLU A 609 19.75 -13.07 12.32
C GLU A 609 18.71 -12.59 13.36
N PHE A 610 17.44 -13.00 13.21
CA PHE A 610 16.36 -12.72 14.17
C PHE A 610 16.07 -11.23 14.41
N ARG A 611 16.28 -10.38 13.40
CA ARG A 611 15.80 -8.98 13.39
C ARG A 611 14.39 -8.92 12.80
N PRO A 612 13.65 -7.80 12.93
CA PRO A 612 12.28 -7.72 12.40
C PRO A 612 12.22 -7.95 10.88
N GLY A 613 11.55 -9.04 10.46
CA GLY A 613 11.20 -9.29 9.06
C GLY A 613 9.94 -8.50 8.64
N SER A 614 9.62 -8.47 7.35
CA SER A 614 8.62 -7.57 6.78
C SER A 614 7.25 -8.21 6.54
N TRP A 615 7.04 -9.48 6.87
CA TRP A 615 5.73 -10.15 6.69
C TRP A 615 4.60 -9.45 7.45
N GLY A 616 3.58 -8.98 6.72
CA GLY A 616 2.47 -8.18 7.25
C GLY A 616 2.81 -6.70 7.51
N TYR A 617 4.02 -6.27 7.16
CA TYR A 617 4.55 -4.91 7.32
C TYR A 617 5.06 -4.33 5.98
N GLU A 618 4.85 -5.01 4.86
CA GLU A 618 5.50 -4.75 3.56
C GLU A 618 5.27 -3.31 3.07
N GLN A 619 4.03 -2.82 3.13
CA GLN A 619 3.69 -1.43 2.78
C GLN A 619 4.33 -0.40 3.71
N ARG A 620 4.55 -0.75 4.98
CA ARG A 620 5.17 0.16 5.96
C ARG A 620 6.68 0.21 5.76
N ASP A 621 7.29 -0.93 5.51
CA ASP A 621 8.73 -1.07 5.34
C ASP A 621 9.16 -0.43 4.01
N THR A 622 8.41 -0.63 2.94
CA THR A 622 8.66 0.05 1.65
C THR A 622 8.51 1.56 1.73
N LEU A 623 7.58 2.09 2.56
CA LEU A 623 7.55 3.53 2.88
C LEU A 623 8.80 3.98 3.65
N THR A 624 9.31 3.17 4.59
CA THR A 624 10.60 3.45 5.25
C THR A 624 11.75 3.49 4.24
N LEU A 625 11.88 2.47 3.38
CA LEU A 625 12.91 2.38 2.34
C LEU A 625 12.87 3.58 1.39
N ALA A 626 11.68 3.94 0.90
CA ALA A 626 11.49 5.09 0.02
C ALA A 626 11.80 6.42 0.73
N SER A 627 11.43 6.58 2.01
CA SER A 627 11.74 7.78 2.81
C SER A 627 13.23 7.93 3.12
N TRP A 628 13.97 6.82 3.19
CA TRP A 628 15.42 6.80 3.32
C TRP A 628 16.14 6.93 1.98
N GLU A 629 15.42 6.90 0.86
CA GLU A 629 15.97 6.93 -0.50
C GLU A 629 16.84 5.70 -0.86
N VAL A 630 16.50 4.54 -0.32
CA VAL A 630 17.15 3.24 -0.67
C VAL A 630 16.90 2.90 -2.15
N ASP A 631 17.89 2.30 -2.82
CA ASP A 631 17.85 2.00 -4.27
C ASP A 631 17.72 0.51 -4.58
N TYR A 632 17.97 -0.37 -3.60
CA TYR A 632 18.01 -1.82 -3.78
C TYR A 632 17.48 -2.54 -2.53
N TRP A 633 16.70 -3.60 -2.72
CA TRP A 633 16.10 -4.39 -1.66
C TRP A 633 16.35 -5.88 -1.90
N LYS A 634 17.26 -6.46 -1.09
CA LYS A 634 17.46 -7.91 -0.98
C LYS A 634 16.42 -8.45 -0.01
N TYR A 635 15.63 -9.44 -0.43
CA TYR A 635 14.51 -9.91 0.37
C TYR A 635 14.54 -11.42 0.51
N ASP A 636 14.68 -11.89 1.74
CA ASP A 636 15.06 -13.27 2.10
C ASP A 636 13.87 -14.13 2.55
N ASN A 637 14.12 -15.36 2.99
CA ASN A 637 13.09 -16.40 3.18
C ASN A 637 13.22 -17.19 4.52
N CYS A 638 13.91 -16.66 5.52
CA CYS A 638 14.16 -17.31 6.81
C CYS A 638 12.96 -17.31 7.78
N GLY A 639 12.21 -16.20 7.92
CA GLY A 639 11.26 -15.96 9.02
C GLY A 639 9.93 -16.73 8.98
N GLY A 640 9.91 -17.90 8.36
CA GLY A 640 8.71 -18.43 7.72
C GLY A 640 7.63 -19.09 8.58
N PHE A 641 7.83 -19.32 9.89
CA PHE A 641 6.91 -20.20 10.66
C PHE A 641 5.43 -19.78 10.70
N ALA A 642 5.13 -18.49 10.53
CA ALA A 642 3.76 -17.98 10.38
C ALA A 642 3.39 -17.62 8.92
N ALA A 643 4.38 -17.38 8.05
CA ALA A 643 4.20 -16.92 6.68
C ALA A 643 4.11 -18.07 5.65
N MET A 644 4.82 -19.19 5.89
CA MET A 644 4.90 -20.35 4.98
C MET A 644 3.60 -21.18 4.88
N VAL A 645 2.46 -20.62 5.30
CA VAL A 645 1.15 -21.07 4.82
C VAL A 645 0.92 -20.69 3.35
N ASP A 646 1.56 -19.61 2.89
CA ASP A 646 1.51 -19.11 1.52
C ASP A 646 2.81 -19.43 0.76
N SER A 647 2.68 -19.64 -0.57
CA SER A 647 3.82 -19.91 -1.44
C SER A 647 4.78 -18.71 -1.51
N PRO A 648 6.08 -18.91 -1.83
CA PRO A 648 7.01 -17.81 -2.06
C PRO A 648 6.46 -16.80 -3.09
N GLU A 649 5.94 -17.28 -4.24
CA GLU A 649 5.34 -16.42 -5.28
C GLU A 649 4.33 -15.40 -4.72
N VAL A 650 3.44 -15.82 -3.81
CA VAL A 650 2.50 -14.92 -3.13
C VAL A 650 3.21 -13.92 -2.23
N ARG A 651 4.12 -14.39 -1.36
CA ARG A 651 4.77 -13.54 -0.34
C ARG A 651 5.75 -12.52 -0.94
N PHE A 652 6.52 -12.93 -1.94
CA PHE A 652 7.38 -12.05 -2.72
C PHE A 652 6.54 -11.10 -3.60
N GLY A 653 5.39 -11.54 -4.12
CA GLY A 653 4.44 -10.70 -4.84
C GLY A 653 3.91 -9.52 -4.02
N VAL A 654 3.51 -9.74 -2.76
CA VAL A 654 3.02 -8.67 -1.86
C VAL A 654 4.06 -7.58 -1.63
N MET A 655 5.34 -7.95 -1.49
CA MET A 655 6.44 -6.99 -1.34
C MET A 655 6.74 -6.26 -2.66
N ASN A 656 6.68 -6.92 -3.82
CA ASN A 656 6.76 -6.23 -5.12
C ASN A 656 5.66 -5.17 -5.26
N ASP A 657 4.40 -5.52 -4.97
CA ASP A 657 3.29 -4.58 -5.07
C ASP A 657 3.48 -3.38 -4.12
N ALA A 658 4.00 -3.61 -2.91
CA ALA A 658 4.35 -2.56 -1.96
C ALA A 658 5.48 -1.65 -2.46
N LEU A 659 6.53 -2.21 -3.08
CA LEU A 659 7.63 -1.45 -3.68
C LEU A 659 7.14 -0.57 -4.82
N LEU A 660 6.32 -1.11 -5.73
CA LEU A 660 5.70 -0.37 -6.84
C LEU A 660 4.80 0.78 -6.33
N LEU A 661 4.05 0.55 -5.25
CA LEU A 661 3.19 1.56 -4.62
C LEU A 661 3.96 2.65 -3.86
N SER A 662 5.23 2.43 -3.51
CA SER A 662 6.06 3.40 -2.78
C SER A 662 6.37 4.67 -3.58
N GLY A 663 6.29 4.59 -4.92
CA GLY A 663 6.62 5.69 -5.83
C GLY A 663 8.13 5.92 -6.03
N ARG A 664 9.01 5.12 -5.42
CA ARG A 664 10.45 5.09 -5.69
C ARG A 664 10.81 3.85 -6.51
N GLU A 665 11.68 4.01 -7.51
CA GLU A 665 12.28 2.88 -8.24
C GLU A 665 13.32 2.22 -7.34
N ILE A 666 13.05 0.99 -6.89
CA ILE A 666 13.93 0.20 -6.00
C ILE A 666 14.16 -1.15 -6.69
N VAL A 667 15.42 -1.50 -6.92
CA VAL A 667 15.80 -2.79 -7.52
C VAL A 667 15.47 -3.90 -6.52
N TYR A 668 14.58 -4.81 -6.93
CA TYR A 668 14.08 -5.88 -6.08
C TYR A 668 14.78 -7.21 -6.39
N ALA A 669 15.50 -7.74 -5.40
CA ALA A 669 16.23 -9.00 -5.49
C ALA A 669 15.62 -10.05 -4.55
N VAL A 670 14.94 -11.03 -5.14
CA VAL A 670 14.27 -12.13 -4.45
C VAL A 670 15.30 -13.17 -3.98
N CYS A 671 15.25 -13.56 -2.72
CA CYS A 671 16.15 -14.53 -2.10
C CYS A 671 15.35 -15.65 -1.42
N GLU A 672 14.82 -16.61 -2.20
CA GLU A 672 14.21 -17.85 -1.68
C GLU A 672 15.02 -19.12 -1.94
N TRP A 673 16.23 -18.96 -2.50
CA TRP A 673 17.25 -20.01 -2.61
C TRP A 673 16.95 -21.11 -3.65
N GLY A 674 16.12 -20.86 -4.65
CA GLY A 674 15.64 -21.86 -5.61
C GLY A 674 14.45 -22.68 -5.08
N TYR A 675 13.88 -22.30 -3.93
CA TYR A 675 12.75 -23.00 -3.32
C TYR A 675 11.46 -22.75 -4.11
N GLN A 676 10.80 -23.84 -4.51
CA GLN A 676 9.64 -23.81 -5.40
C GLN A 676 9.93 -23.15 -6.77
N PHE A 677 11.17 -23.32 -7.28
CA PHE A 677 11.53 -23.14 -8.69
C PHE A 677 11.30 -21.71 -9.26
N PRO A 678 11.97 -20.68 -8.70
CA PRO A 678 11.73 -19.27 -9.00
C PRO A 678 11.92 -18.88 -10.47
N TRP A 679 12.69 -19.62 -11.27
CA TRP A 679 12.81 -19.39 -12.72
C TRP A 679 11.48 -19.53 -13.50
N HIS A 680 10.42 -20.05 -12.89
CA HIS A 680 9.08 -20.08 -13.48
C HIS A 680 8.19 -18.86 -13.15
N TRP A 681 8.50 -18.09 -12.09
CA TRP A 681 7.61 -17.04 -11.57
C TRP A 681 8.32 -15.77 -11.08
N GLY A 682 9.56 -15.87 -10.56
CA GLY A 682 10.34 -14.78 -10.00
C GLY A 682 10.64 -13.66 -11.01
N GLY A 683 10.74 -14.00 -12.30
CA GLY A 683 10.85 -13.00 -13.38
C GLY A 683 9.59 -12.16 -13.64
N ASN A 684 8.45 -12.44 -12.98
CA ASN A 684 7.29 -11.54 -12.99
C ASN A 684 7.24 -10.62 -11.75
N ILE A 685 8.16 -10.81 -10.80
CA ILE A 685 8.10 -10.23 -9.46
C ILE A 685 9.36 -9.42 -9.13
N GLY A 686 10.56 -9.95 -9.42
CA GLY A 686 11.85 -9.35 -9.10
C GLY A 686 12.67 -8.99 -10.33
N HIS A 687 13.67 -8.12 -10.12
CA HIS A 687 14.71 -7.84 -11.10
C HIS A 687 15.77 -8.97 -11.10
N SER A 688 15.94 -9.64 -9.95
CA SER A 688 16.66 -10.91 -9.86
C SER A 688 16.01 -11.86 -8.86
N TYR A 689 16.33 -13.15 -8.97
CA TYR A 689 15.88 -14.21 -8.05
C TYR A 689 16.97 -15.25 -7.80
N ARG A 690 17.31 -15.52 -6.53
CA ARG A 690 18.36 -16.48 -6.12
C ARG A 690 17.99 -17.89 -6.54
N MET A 691 18.77 -18.48 -7.45
CA MET A 691 18.44 -19.80 -8.01
C MET A 691 19.03 -21.00 -7.23
N SER A 692 19.74 -20.74 -6.14
CA SER A 692 20.22 -21.77 -5.20
C SER A 692 20.37 -21.26 -3.77
N GLY A 693 20.47 -22.20 -2.82
CA GLY A 693 21.11 -21.95 -1.52
C GLY A 693 22.49 -21.32 -1.69
N ASP A 694 22.90 -20.61 -0.64
CA ASP A 694 24.07 -19.74 -0.64
C ASP A 694 25.31 -20.46 -1.13
N ILE A 695 26.15 -19.68 -1.81
CA ILE A 695 27.48 -20.11 -2.19
C ILE A 695 28.33 -20.37 -0.93
N THR A 696 29.24 -21.32 -1.04
CA THR A 696 30.40 -21.41 -0.15
C THR A 696 31.64 -21.19 -1.00
N GLY A 697 32.64 -20.48 -0.47
CA GLY A 697 33.93 -20.26 -1.13
C GLY A 697 34.81 -21.51 -1.31
N THR A 698 34.23 -22.69 -1.54
CA THR A 698 34.90 -23.85 -2.12
C THR A 698 34.51 -23.99 -3.59
N PHE A 699 35.47 -24.38 -4.43
CA PHE A 699 35.23 -24.47 -5.87
C PHE A 699 34.37 -25.69 -6.25
N ASN A 700 34.58 -26.83 -5.59
CA ASN A 700 33.92 -28.11 -5.90
C ASN A 700 33.69 -29.06 -4.70
N ASN A 701 34.22 -28.76 -3.53
CA ASN A 701 34.13 -29.64 -2.36
C ASN A 701 33.21 -29.03 -1.31
N GLU A 702 31.91 -29.20 -1.51
CA GLU A 702 30.84 -28.63 -0.69
C GLU A 702 30.30 -29.62 0.35
N THR A 703 29.81 -29.08 1.48
CA THR A 703 29.34 -29.86 2.63
C THR A 703 27.87 -29.60 3.01
N GLY A 704 27.17 -28.67 2.36
CA GLY A 704 25.81 -28.24 2.76
C GLY A 704 24.72 -28.24 1.67
N CYS A 705 25.08 -28.14 0.39
CA CYS A 705 24.10 -27.99 -0.70
C CYS A 705 23.12 -29.18 -0.80
N ALA A 706 21.85 -28.94 -0.45
CA ALA A 706 20.83 -29.98 -0.42
C ALA A 706 20.47 -30.53 -1.82
N CYS A 707 20.54 -29.68 -2.85
CA CYS A 707 20.22 -30.04 -4.24
C CYS A 707 21.43 -29.84 -5.16
N LYS A 708 21.76 -30.86 -5.97
CA LYS A 708 22.83 -30.82 -6.98
C LYS A 708 22.36 -30.37 -8.37
N THR A 709 21.05 -30.46 -8.63
CA THR A 709 20.37 -30.01 -9.85
C THR A 709 19.46 -28.83 -9.53
N ALA A 710 18.95 -28.12 -10.54
CA ALA A 710 17.97 -27.06 -10.35
C ALA A 710 16.58 -27.67 -10.11
N TYR A 711 16.21 -28.72 -10.85
CA TYR A 711 14.92 -29.42 -10.69
C TYR A 711 14.87 -30.38 -9.49
N CYS A 712 15.37 -29.93 -8.35
CA CYS A 712 15.31 -30.57 -7.04
C CYS A 712 14.68 -29.56 -6.07
N LEU A 713 13.69 -29.98 -5.28
CA LEU A 713 13.00 -29.07 -4.35
C LEU A 713 13.97 -28.67 -3.23
N ASN A 714 14.56 -27.48 -3.33
CA ASN A 714 15.64 -27.08 -2.44
C ASN A 714 15.13 -26.69 -1.05
N THR A 715 15.21 -27.61 -0.10
CA THR A 715 14.89 -27.37 1.33
C THR A 715 16.10 -26.90 2.14
N GLY A 716 17.24 -26.61 1.51
CA GLY A 716 18.47 -26.15 2.17
C GLY A 716 18.85 -24.74 1.72
N TYR A 717 19.25 -23.89 2.67
CA TYR A 717 19.53 -22.47 2.42
C TYR A 717 20.99 -22.16 2.06
N THR A 718 21.96 -23.04 2.32
CA THR A 718 23.41 -22.71 2.21
C THR A 718 24.30 -23.86 1.75
N GLY A 719 25.56 -23.54 1.42
CA GLY A 719 26.66 -24.49 1.29
C GLY A 719 26.84 -25.10 -0.10
N CYS A 720 26.57 -24.36 -1.18
CA CYS A 720 26.74 -24.77 -2.57
C CYS A 720 28.08 -24.27 -3.16
N SER A 721 28.87 -25.15 -3.77
CA SER A 721 30.14 -24.75 -4.41
C SER A 721 29.91 -24.09 -5.77
N VAL A 722 30.91 -23.31 -6.20
CA VAL A 722 30.98 -22.66 -7.53
C VAL A 722 30.54 -23.62 -8.64
N THR A 723 31.11 -24.83 -8.70
CA THR A 723 30.80 -25.79 -9.77
C THR A 723 29.40 -26.39 -9.69
N THR A 724 28.81 -26.57 -8.50
CA THR A 724 27.41 -27.02 -8.38
C THR A 724 26.44 -25.94 -8.86
N ILE A 725 26.67 -24.66 -8.55
CA ILE A 725 25.81 -23.57 -9.02
C ILE A 725 25.89 -23.43 -10.55
N ILE A 726 27.08 -23.54 -11.14
CA ILE A 726 27.27 -23.64 -12.61
C ILE A 726 26.49 -24.83 -13.20
N ARG A 727 26.54 -26.00 -12.55
CA ARG A 727 25.82 -27.21 -12.99
C ARG A 727 24.30 -27.04 -12.92
N LYS A 728 23.76 -26.33 -11.93
CA LYS A 728 22.32 -25.97 -11.90
C LYS A 728 21.95 -25.04 -13.04
N MET A 729 22.77 -24.03 -13.33
CA MET A 729 22.51 -23.09 -14.43
C MET A 729 22.52 -23.75 -15.82
N ARG A 730 23.11 -24.94 -15.97
CA ARG A 730 23.00 -25.76 -17.20
C ARG A 730 21.56 -26.14 -17.52
N GLU A 731 20.70 -26.26 -16.51
CA GLU A 731 19.31 -26.67 -16.64
C GLU A 731 18.37 -25.49 -16.86
N ILE A 732 18.75 -24.28 -16.39
CA ILE A 732 17.85 -23.11 -16.29
C ILE A 732 18.37 -21.82 -16.97
N SER A 733 19.53 -21.82 -17.63
CA SER A 733 20.08 -20.64 -18.31
C SER A 733 19.14 -20.02 -19.36
N GLN A 734 18.19 -20.79 -19.90
CA GLN A 734 17.18 -20.31 -20.85
C GLN A 734 16.10 -19.39 -20.24
N TYR A 735 15.99 -19.29 -18.91
CA TYR A 735 15.04 -18.41 -18.23
C TYR A 735 15.57 -16.98 -18.01
N GLN A 736 16.84 -16.73 -18.37
CA GLN A 736 17.45 -15.40 -18.30
C GLN A 736 16.88 -14.46 -19.36
N SER A 737 16.47 -13.25 -18.96
CA SER A 737 15.97 -12.22 -19.88
C SER A 737 16.31 -10.80 -19.39
N PRO A 738 16.41 -9.79 -20.28
CA PRO A 738 16.59 -8.40 -19.86
C PRO A 738 15.53 -7.99 -18.84
N GLY A 739 15.96 -7.42 -17.71
CA GLY A 739 15.08 -7.06 -16.59
C GLY A 739 14.96 -8.14 -15.51
N HIS A 740 15.27 -9.41 -15.79
CA HIS A 740 14.94 -10.54 -14.90
C HIS A 740 16.04 -11.61 -14.91
N PHE A 741 16.88 -11.59 -13.88
CA PHE A 741 18.08 -12.41 -13.81
C PHE A 741 18.07 -13.46 -12.69
N ALA A 742 18.33 -14.72 -13.03
CA ALA A 742 18.65 -15.76 -12.06
C ALA A 742 19.98 -15.43 -11.37
N ASP A 743 19.92 -15.28 -10.06
CA ASP A 743 21.02 -14.88 -9.20
C ASP A 743 21.75 -16.11 -8.66
N MET A 744 23.01 -16.25 -9.05
CA MET A 744 23.89 -17.35 -8.68
C MET A 744 24.56 -17.12 -7.31
N ASP A 745 24.17 -16.07 -6.57
CA ASP A 745 24.74 -15.61 -5.29
C ASP A 745 26.10 -14.90 -5.42
N MET A 746 26.59 -14.34 -4.31
CA MET A 746 27.74 -13.44 -4.26
C MET A 746 29.07 -14.03 -4.78
N LEU A 747 29.95 -13.15 -5.24
CA LEU A 747 31.29 -13.48 -5.72
C LEU A 747 32.28 -13.67 -4.55
N GLU A 748 32.66 -14.91 -4.29
CA GLU A 748 33.72 -15.32 -3.34
C GLU A 748 35.17 -15.00 -3.79
N ILE A 749 35.35 -14.07 -4.73
CA ILE A 749 36.65 -13.68 -5.29
C ILE A 749 37.42 -12.87 -4.26
N GLY A 750 38.47 -13.46 -3.69
CA GLY A 750 39.29 -12.87 -2.63
C GLY A 750 38.93 -13.29 -1.20
N ASN A 751 37.78 -13.96 -0.99
CA ASN A 751 37.38 -14.43 0.36
C ASN A 751 38.10 -15.70 0.81
N THR A 752 38.38 -16.62 -0.13
CA THR A 752 38.85 -17.96 0.21
C THR A 752 40.06 -18.38 -0.62
N ASN A 753 40.64 -19.51 -0.24
CA ASN A 753 41.86 -20.06 -0.84
C ASN A 753 41.60 -20.76 -2.19
N MET A 754 40.89 -20.06 -3.09
CA MET A 754 40.74 -20.44 -4.50
C MET A 754 41.97 -20.02 -5.31
N THR A 755 42.45 -20.90 -6.19
CA THR A 755 43.55 -20.57 -7.10
C THR A 755 43.13 -19.47 -8.10
N LEU A 756 44.11 -18.81 -8.73
CA LEU A 756 43.86 -17.80 -9.77
C LEU A 756 42.87 -18.30 -10.84
N TYR A 757 43.07 -19.52 -11.34
CA TYR A 757 42.20 -20.12 -12.36
C TYR A 757 40.80 -20.45 -11.84
N GLN A 758 40.65 -20.81 -10.56
CA GLN A 758 39.33 -21.00 -9.94
C GLN A 758 38.58 -19.68 -9.80
N GLN A 759 39.24 -18.61 -9.37
CA GLN A 759 38.64 -17.26 -9.29
C GLN A 759 38.27 -16.72 -10.68
N GLN A 760 39.13 -16.92 -11.69
CA GLN A 760 38.84 -16.58 -13.09
C GLN A 760 37.64 -17.36 -13.62
N THR A 761 37.59 -18.68 -13.41
CA THR A 761 36.45 -19.51 -13.83
C THR A 761 35.15 -19.07 -13.16
N HIS A 762 35.18 -18.82 -11.84
CA HIS A 762 34.03 -18.30 -11.09
C HIS A 762 33.47 -17.02 -11.72
N PHE A 763 34.33 -16.01 -11.90
CA PHE A 763 33.94 -14.73 -12.52
C PHE A 763 33.42 -14.88 -13.96
N ALA A 764 34.08 -15.72 -14.77
CA ALA A 764 33.70 -15.95 -16.16
C ALA A 764 32.30 -16.56 -16.29
N PHE A 765 31.95 -17.53 -15.44
CA PHE A 765 30.64 -18.17 -15.48
C PHE A 765 29.53 -17.24 -14.99
N TRP A 766 29.71 -16.55 -13.85
CA TRP A 766 28.74 -15.55 -13.38
C TRP A 766 28.47 -14.48 -14.43
N SER A 767 29.54 -14.01 -15.09
CA SER A 767 29.45 -13.03 -16.17
C SER A 767 28.70 -13.59 -17.40
N ALA A 768 29.07 -14.77 -17.88
CA ALA A 768 28.49 -15.37 -19.08
C ALA A 768 27.05 -15.88 -18.91
N LEU A 769 26.68 -16.28 -17.69
CA LEU A 769 25.35 -16.75 -17.33
C LEU A 769 24.41 -15.62 -16.87
N LYS A 770 24.85 -14.36 -16.91
CA LYS A 770 24.06 -13.16 -16.54
C LYS A 770 23.63 -13.11 -15.08
N SER A 771 24.42 -13.69 -14.18
CA SER A 771 24.23 -13.46 -12.75
C SER A 771 24.50 -11.98 -12.41
N PRO A 772 23.83 -11.42 -11.39
CA PRO A 772 24.37 -10.33 -10.61
C PRO A 772 25.85 -10.53 -10.28
N LEU A 773 26.64 -9.44 -10.36
CA LEU A 773 28.05 -9.42 -9.98
C LEU A 773 28.21 -8.64 -8.67
N ILE A 774 27.80 -9.27 -7.57
CA ILE A 774 27.90 -8.70 -6.23
C ILE A 774 29.15 -9.26 -5.54
N ILE A 775 30.10 -8.40 -5.20
CA ILE A 775 31.35 -8.77 -4.51
C ILE A 775 31.02 -9.08 -3.04
N GLY A 776 31.37 -10.27 -2.54
CA GLY A 776 31.21 -10.65 -1.13
C GLY A 776 32.47 -10.45 -0.27
N ALA A 777 33.58 -10.00 -0.85
CA ALA A 777 34.89 -9.97 -0.18
C ALA A 777 35.17 -8.68 0.60
N ASP A 778 36.04 -8.77 1.62
CA ASP A 778 36.60 -7.57 2.26
C ASP A 778 37.53 -6.86 1.26
N ILE A 779 37.03 -5.76 0.69
CA ILE A 779 37.74 -5.03 -0.36
C ILE A 779 39.03 -4.35 0.10
N ASN A 780 39.26 -4.19 1.41
CA ASN A 780 40.55 -3.74 1.95
C ASN A 780 41.66 -4.78 1.75
N SER A 781 41.29 -6.05 1.63
CA SER A 781 42.20 -7.21 1.62
C SER A 781 42.40 -7.86 0.25
N LEU A 782 41.72 -7.36 -0.79
CA LEU A 782 41.78 -7.92 -2.13
C LEU A 782 43.21 -7.87 -2.70
N SER A 783 43.66 -9.01 -3.25
CA SER A 783 44.92 -9.07 -3.97
C SER A 783 44.84 -8.35 -5.32
N LYS A 784 45.99 -7.98 -5.90
CA LYS A 784 46.04 -7.34 -7.24
C LYS A 784 45.46 -8.25 -8.32
N GLU A 785 45.63 -9.56 -8.16
CA GLU A 785 45.07 -10.58 -9.03
C GLU A 785 43.54 -10.59 -8.92
N SER A 786 42.98 -10.61 -7.70
CA SER A 786 41.54 -10.54 -7.46
C SER A 786 40.93 -9.25 -8.02
N ILE A 787 41.59 -8.09 -7.83
CA ILE A 787 41.16 -6.80 -8.41
C ILE A 787 41.20 -6.87 -9.94
N SER A 788 42.24 -7.46 -10.56
CA SER A 788 42.32 -7.54 -12.02
C SER A 788 41.30 -8.50 -12.65
N ILE A 789 40.81 -9.50 -11.90
CA ILE A 789 39.64 -10.29 -12.26
C ILE A 789 38.38 -9.42 -12.20
N LEU A 790 38.10 -8.85 -11.02
CA LEU A 790 36.89 -8.08 -10.76
C LEU A 790 36.75 -6.85 -11.66
N THR A 791 37.85 -6.28 -12.16
CA THR A 791 37.86 -5.10 -13.05
C THR A 791 38.05 -5.43 -14.54
N ASN A 792 38.00 -6.71 -14.95
CA ASN A 792 38.13 -7.09 -16.35
C ASN A 792 36.90 -6.65 -17.18
N ARG A 793 36.99 -5.45 -17.76
CA ARG A 793 35.93 -4.81 -18.55
C ARG A 793 35.48 -5.61 -19.76
N GLU A 794 36.32 -6.45 -20.36
CA GLU A 794 35.91 -7.27 -21.51
C GLU A 794 34.99 -8.43 -21.07
N ILE A 795 35.18 -8.95 -19.86
CA ILE A 795 34.34 -10.00 -19.28
C ILE A 795 33.08 -9.40 -18.62
N ILE A 796 33.20 -8.25 -17.95
CA ILE A 796 32.03 -7.46 -17.51
C ILE A 796 31.16 -7.08 -18.71
N GLY A 797 31.77 -6.71 -19.85
CA GLY A 797 31.05 -6.43 -21.10
C GLY A 797 30.29 -7.63 -21.68
N ILE A 798 30.61 -8.87 -21.26
CA ILE A 798 29.74 -10.03 -21.52
C ILE A 798 28.53 -9.97 -20.59
N ASN A 799 28.72 -9.77 -19.28
CA ASN A 799 27.63 -9.72 -18.31
C ASN A 799 26.61 -8.62 -18.65
N GLN A 800 27.11 -7.42 -18.92
CA GLN A 800 26.35 -6.20 -19.23
C GLN A 800 25.91 -6.09 -20.71
N ASP A 801 26.03 -7.16 -21.51
CA ASP A 801 25.57 -7.13 -22.91
C ASP A 801 24.04 -6.98 -22.99
N PRO A 802 23.52 -6.00 -23.76
CA PRO A 802 22.11 -5.61 -23.76
C PRO A 802 21.16 -6.61 -24.42
N LEU A 803 21.63 -7.74 -24.95
CA LEU A 803 20.72 -8.85 -25.27
C LEU A 803 20.19 -9.55 -24.01
N GLY A 804 20.88 -9.45 -22.87
CA GLY A 804 20.52 -10.12 -21.61
C GLY A 804 20.51 -11.65 -21.67
N THR A 805 20.94 -12.28 -22.78
CA THR A 805 20.87 -13.73 -22.98
C THR A 805 22.11 -14.45 -22.45
N ALA A 806 21.92 -15.43 -21.57
CA ALA A 806 23.01 -16.27 -21.06
C ALA A 806 23.61 -17.21 -22.11
N VAL A 807 24.83 -17.67 -21.84
CA VAL A 807 25.44 -18.81 -22.56
C VAL A 807 24.70 -20.11 -22.27
N ASN A 808 24.66 -21.00 -23.25
CA ASN A 808 24.07 -22.33 -23.14
C ASN A 808 25.17 -23.40 -23.18
N TYR A 809 24.97 -24.49 -22.45
CA TYR A 809 25.87 -25.65 -22.47
C TYR A 809 25.79 -26.39 -23.82
N ILE A 810 26.93 -26.57 -24.47
CA ILE A 810 27.02 -27.20 -25.80
C ILE A 810 27.44 -28.66 -25.63
N GLY A 811 26.45 -29.54 -25.41
CA GLY A 811 26.68 -30.96 -25.16
C GLY A 811 27.42 -31.69 -26.30
N SER A 812 27.26 -31.27 -27.56
CA SER A 812 27.97 -31.84 -28.71
C SER A 812 29.46 -31.46 -28.78
N ALA A 813 29.91 -30.49 -27.98
CA ALA A 813 31.29 -30.03 -27.89
C ALA A 813 31.90 -30.25 -26.49
N SER A 814 31.15 -30.86 -25.57
CA SER A 814 31.52 -31.05 -24.17
C SER A 814 31.72 -32.52 -23.84
N ILE A 815 32.60 -32.80 -22.86
CA ILE A 815 32.78 -34.10 -22.23
C ILE A 815 32.54 -33.90 -20.73
N GLU A 816 31.49 -34.53 -20.22
CA GLU A 816 31.04 -34.41 -18.83
C GLU A 816 32.13 -34.82 -17.84
N ASP A 817 32.21 -34.08 -16.72
CA ASP A 817 33.28 -34.17 -15.71
C ASP A 817 34.71 -33.97 -16.27
N SER A 818 34.91 -33.47 -17.50
CA SER A 818 36.25 -33.29 -18.11
C SER A 818 36.43 -31.90 -18.70
N VAL A 819 35.82 -31.61 -19.85
CA VAL A 819 35.97 -30.34 -20.56
C VAL A 819 34.59 -29.90 -21.03
N GLN A 820 34.11 -28.77 -20.52
CA GLN A 820 32.83 -28.19 -20.92
C GLN A 820 33.03 -27.06 -21.92
N VAL A 821 32.09 -26.95 -22.85
CA VAL A 821 31.97 -25.84 -23.80
C VAL A 821 30.61 -25.19 -23.62
N TRP A 822 30.60 -23.89 -23.37
CA TRP A 822 29.39 -23.09 -23.29
C TRP A 822 29.46 -21.98 -24.33
N ALA A 823 28.34 -21.65 -24.97
CA ALA A 823 28.31 -20.65 -26.03
C ALA A 823 27.04 -19.82 -26.00
N GLY A 824 27.16 -18.53 -26.34
CA GLY A 824 26.03 -17.60 -26.37
C GLY A 824 26.26 -16.45 -27.36
N ARG A 825 25.17 -15.76 -27.68
CA ARG A 825 25.21 -14.56 -28.53
C ARG A 825 25.42 -13.33 -27.67
N LEU A 826 26.06 -12.33 -28.26
CA LEU A 826 26.17 -10.96 -27.76
C LEU A 826 25.56 -10.02 -28.81
N GLN A 827 25.28 -8.77 -28.46
CA GLN A 827 24.81 -7.78 -29.42
C GLN A 827 25.85 -7.54 -30.53
N ASP A 828 27.14 -7.55 -30.19
CA ASP A 828 28.26 -7.25 -31.09
C ASP A 828 29.06 -8.49 -31.54
N GLY A 829 28.56 -9.70 -31.28
CA GLY A 829 29.27 -10.93 -31.63
C GLY A 829 28.76 -12.16 -30.89
N ASN A 830 29.68 -13.01 -30.46
CA ASN A 830 29.38 -14.21 -29.69
C ASN A 830 30.46 -14.44 -28.62
N VAL A 831 30.11 -15.20 -27.59
CA VAL A 831 31.03 -15.64 -26.53
C VAL A 831 31.05 -17.16 -26.44
N VAL A 832 32.23 -17.74 -26.21
CA VAL A 832 32.43 -19.17 -25.96
C VAL A 832 33.35 -19.35 -24.76
N LEU A 833 32.92 -20.12 -23.76
CA LEU A 833 33.72 -20.54 -22.62
C LEU A 833 34.21 -21.97 -22.87
N LEU A 834 35.49 -22.22 -22.57
CA LEU A 834 36.13 -23.53 -22.61
C LEU A 834 36.72 -23.83 -21.24
N PHE A 835 36.07 -24.72 -20.49
CA PHE A 835 36.32 -24.97 -19.06
C PHE A 835 36.87 -26.38 -18.82
N ASN A 836 37.97 -26.49 -18.07
CA ASN A 836 38.49 -27.75 -17.55
C ASN A 836 37.90 -28.05 -16.16
N GLU A 837 37.09 -29.09 -16.02
CA GLU A 837 36.53 -29.52 -14.71
C GLU A 837 37.53 -30.30 -13.85
N LYS A 838 38.67 -30.75 -14.39
CA LYS A 838 39.65 -31.58 -13.68
C LYS A 838 40.62 -30.76 -12.82
N SER A 839 41.08 -31.41 -11.75
CA SER A 839 42.19 -30.99 -10.89
C SER A 839 43.58 -31.12 -11.52
N TYR A 840 43.65 -31.51 -12.79
CA TYR A 840 44.88 -31.69 -13.57
C TYR A 840 44.66 -31.15 -15.00
N ALA A 841 45.76 -30.87 -15.71
CA ALA A 841 45.68 -30.26 -17.03
C ALA A 841 44.96 -31.15 -18.06
N GLN A 842 44.27 -30.55 -19.02
CA GLN A 842 43.54 -31.23 -20.10
C GLN A 842 43.97 -30.73 -21.48
N ASN A 843 44.14 -31.65 -22.43
CA ASN A 843 44.26 -31.30 -23.84
C ASN A 843 42.86 -31.08 -24.42
N ALA A 844 42.52 -29.84 -24.78
CA ALA A 844 41.24 -29.48 -25.35
C ALA A 844 41.37 -29.07 -26.83
N ALA A 845 40.44 -29.57 -27.66
CA ALA A 845 40.31 -29.20 -29.06
C ALA A 845 38.91 -28.63 -29.31
N LEU A 846 38.82 -27.31 -29.48
CA LEU A 846 37.56 -26.57 -29.66
C LEU A 846 37.40 -26.18 -31.13
N SER A 847 36.25 -26.49 -31.72
CA SER A 847 35.85 -26.02 -33.05
C SER A 847 34.69 -25.03 -32.94
N PHE A 848 34.81 -23.86 -33.55
CA PHE A 848 33.81 -22.80 -33.45
C PHE A 848 32.61 -22.99 -34.40
N ASN A 849 32.74 -23.85 -35.42
CA ASN A 849 31.73 -24.01 -36.47
C ASN A 849 30.44 -24.69 -36.00
N ASN A 850 30.50 -25.53 -34.96
CA ASN A 850 29.43 -26.47 -34.59
C ASN A 850 28.75 -26.12 -33.24
N LEU A 851 28.86 -24.88 -32.78
CA LEU A 851 28.39 -24.44 -31.45
C LEU A 851 26.94 -23.92 -31.41
N GLY A 852 26.13 -24.20 -32.45
CA GLY A 852 24.73 -23.74 -32.53
C GLY A 852 24.53 -22.24 -32.80
N LEU A 853 25.60 -21.45 -32.85
CA LEU A 853 25.57 -19.98 -32.99
C LEU A 853 25.19 -19.45 -34.39
N GLY A 854 24.96 -20.33 -35.37
CA GLY A 854 24.64 -19.92 -36.76
C GLY A 854 25.82 -19.29 -37.52
N ILE A 855 27.06 -19.70 -37.21
CA ILE A 855 28.31 -19.10 -37.68
C ILE A 855 28.96 -19.97 -38.78
N PRO A 856 28.98 -19.57 -40.07
CA PRO A 856 29.41 -20.43 -41.17
C PRO A 856 30.87 -20.24 -41.64
N THR A 857 31.64 -19.31 -41.06
CA THR A 857 32.96 -18.92 -41.60
C THR A 857 34.02 -18.69 -40.52
N PRO A 858 35.33 -18.69 -40.86
CA PRO A 858 36.40 -18.39 -39.89
C PRO A 858 36.23 -17.02 -39.24
N ARG A 859 36.60 -16.89 -37.96
CA ARG A 859 36.34 -15.69 -37.14
C ARG A 859 37.61 -14.97 -36.69
N ASN A 860 37.46 -13.72 -36.30
CA ASN A 860 38.40 -13.10 -35.37
C ASN A 860 38.03 -13.58 -33.96
N VAL A 861 39.02 -14.11 -33.25
CA VAL A 861 38.85 -14.71 -31.93
C VAL A 861 39.78 -13.98 -30.97
N ARG A 862 39.24 -13.50 -29.86
CA ARG A 862 39.99 -12.85 -28.78
C ARG A 862 39.78 -13.63 -27.49
N GLU A 863 40.85 -14.04 -26.83
CA GLU A 863 40.78 -14.65 -25.50
C GLU A 863 40.95 -13.56 -24.43
N LEU A 864 40.00 -13.47 -23.49
CA LEU A 864 39.76 -12.28 -22.66
C LEU A 864 40.61 -12.20 -21.37
N TRP A 865 41.32 -13.27 -21.00
CA TRP A 865 42.29 -13.22 -19.88
C TRP A 865 43.68 -12.78 -20.36
N SER A 866 44.16 -13.34 -21.47
CA SER A 866 45.48 -13.06 -22.03
C SER A 866 45.49 -11.89 -23.03
N GLY A 867 44.31 -11.44 -23.48
CA GLY A 867 44.16 -10.46 -24.56
C GLY A 867 44.65 -10.96 -25.92
N LYS A 868 44.90 -12.27 -26.07
CA LYS A 868 45.46 -12.88 -27.28
C LYS A 868 44.43 -12.91 -28.40
N ASN A 869 44.82 -12.43 -29.58
CA ASN A 869 43.99 -12.41 -30.78
C ASN A 869 44.45 -13.45 -31.80
N TRP A 870 43.50 -14.06 -32.50
CA TRP A 870 43.71 -14.85 -33.71
C TRP A 870 42.76 -14.38 -34.81
N SER A 871 43.23 -14.31 -36.05
CA SER A 871 42.39 -13.94 -37.21
C SER A 871 42.11 -15.15 -38.10
N LYS A 872 40.88 -15.25 -38.60
CA LYS A 872 40.40 -16.30 -39.51
C LYS A 872 40.63 -17.72 -38.97
N VAL A 873 40.36 -17.93 -37.68
CA VAL A 873 40.45 -19.25 -37.04
C VAL A 873 39.09 -19.92 -36.97
N SER A 874 39.06 -21.24 -37.14
CA SER A 874 37.87 -22.11 -37.01
C SER A 874 38.01 -23.17 -35.91
N LYS A 875 39.24 -23.43 -35.42
CA LYS A 875 39.51 -24.34 -34.30
C LYS A 875 40.75 -23.92 -33.51
N VAL A 876 40.79 -24.22 -32.22
CA VAL A 876 41.96 -24.08 -31.34
C VAL A 876 42.26 -25.40 -30.64
N ASN A 877 43.54 -25.72 -30.51
CA ASN A 877 44.05 -26.84 -29.71
C ASN A 877 44.89 -26.22 -28.58
N ILE A 878 44.50 -26.43 -27.32
CA ILE A 878 45.09 -25.76 -26.15
C ILE A 878 45.19 -26.75 -25.00
N VAL A 879 46.24 -26.63 -24.19
CA VAL A 879 46.31 -27.26 -22.86
C VAL A 879 45.65 -26.31 -21.86
N LEU A 880 44.60 -26.79 -21.20
CA LEU A 880 43.93 -26.08 -20.10
C LEU A 880 44.55 -26.52 -18.78
N GLU A 881 44.92 -25.57 -17.94
CA GLU A 881 45.39 -25.81 -16.57
C GLU A 881 44.25 -26.28 -15.65
N PRO A 882 44.54 -26.83 -14.44
CA PRO A 882 43.52 -27.27 -13.48
C PRO A 882 42.47 -26.19 -13.22
N TYR A 883 41.19 -26.55 -13.36
CA TYR A 883 40.05 -25.66 -13.16
C TYR A 883 40.04 -24.37 -14.01
N GLN A 884 40.84 -24.28 -15.07
CA GLN A 884 40.94 -23.11 -15.94
C GLN A 884 39.76 -23.00 -16.90
N THR A 885 39.23 -21.78 -17.07
CA THR A 885 38.31 -21.42 -18.14
C THR A 885 38.92 -20.35 -19.03
N LEU A 886 39.02 -20.63 -20.33
CA LEU A 886 39.31 -19.62 -21.33
C LEU A 886 38.01 -19.03 -21.88
N VAL A 887 37.97 -17.70 -22.00
CA VAL A 887 36.80 -16.98 -22.48
C VAL A 887 37.13 -16.38 -23.84
N PHE A 888 36.43 -16.81 -24.88
CA PHE A 888 36.65 -16.37 -26.25
C PHE A 888 35.51 -15.45 -26.69
N LYS A 889 35.82 -14.22 -27.11
CA LYS A 889 34.89 -13.38 -27.89
C LYS A 889 35.14 -13.60 -29.38
N LEU A 890 34.07 -13.80 -30.15
CA LEU A 890 34.09 -14.05 -31.58
C LEU A 890 33.39 -12.92 -32.34
N GLN A 891 34.09 -12.40 -33.35
CA GLN A 891 33.63 -11.38 -34.30
C GLN A 891 33.77 -11.90 -35.74
#